data_AF-A0A9C7QDR3-F1
#
_entry.id   AF-A0A9C7QDR3-F1
#
_cell.length_a   1.000
_cell.length_b   1.000
_cell.length_c   1.000
_cell.angle_alpha   90.00
_cell.angle_beta   90.00
_cell.angle_gamma   90.00
#
_symmetry.space_group_name_H-M   'P 1'
#
loop_
_entity.id
_entity.type
_entity.pdbx_description
1 polymer ?
#
loop_
_entity_poly.entity_id
_entity_poly.type
_entity_poly.pdbx_seq_one_letter_code
_entity_poly.pdbx_strand_id
1 'polypeptide(L)'
;MKPYDSSLVSHLFLAKRENNPNRAHIIVNTRQAKHFPSDPVKSLENFETLARKAAQDGRAEKPTVVIAFAETATAIGAVVAGAFHDCFFVTTTREKLPDWATAITFEESHSHAKQHYLCVRDEDIFRRAAQVVLVDDEYTTGSTALKLIKALDGCLAPDCRIYAASLAASAESLERFRDAGVTPVTLADTGNITNTAEPERISPDISAAPRKPDMSLRKNCVLDPRLGVNADSYLAECRRACAQLAEEFPGDGSGTVEIVGTEEFCYPPLLLGKLLSGKYARVVVHCSTRSPMLPDGSARDGFSVPGEGEYPIVSRTSLQSVYDSARRVYLYNTSECALSLIMTDAELPDANALEQLCGAVRGERCGVIFWRGNTVPTSYSREDVQLLLTDITGKLPAMPPEERERLIQSGRHYSELLPQEYRPLPEYFAEYESGLKLWAKANADAVRTVAEAIWAEKGRRAVLVSLARAGTPAGVLIKRYIRRKYGVSLPHYSISIIVGKGIDRRAMEYILARHSAEGIQFIDGWTGKGTIARTLRQALEGFPLYEYGIGRDRLDRMCEIAVLADPAGICRLCGTHEDMFIPCACLNSVVSGLFSRTVLNSLIRPEDFHGAVYFGEFRDIDLTNAYISAIEQEMTYGAAELPERASAGGLAETREIAAHFGVSDIKLVKPGIGEATRVLLRRIPRLILLRDAGSPLTKHLVELAAEKGVEVREYPLRNYHACGIIQVMSDV
;
A
#
# COMPACT_ATOMS: atom_id res chain seq x y z
N MET A 1 42.58 12.61 18.53
CA MET A 1 42.68 12.13 17.13
C MET A 1 43.95 11.31 17.02
N LYS A 2 43.85 9.98 16.94
CA LYS A 2 44.98 9.16 16.47
C LYS A 2 44.93 9.14 14.93
N PRO A 3 46.07 9.21 14.23
CA PRO A 3 46.10 9.10 12.78
C PRO A 3 45.62 7.70 12.36
N TYR A 4 44.94 7.65 11.21
CA TYR A 4 44.35 6.47 10.60
C TYR A 4 45.32 5.28 10.64
N ASP A 5 44.85 4.14 11.14
CA ASP A 5 45.58 2.87 11.14
C ASP A 5 45.75 2.41 9.68
N SER A 6 46.97 2.53 9.17
CA SER A 6 47.35 2.21 7.79
C SER A 6 47.44 0.70 7.51
N SER A 7 46.97 -0.16 8.43
CA SER A 7 47.00 -1.62 8.30
C SER A 7 45.68 -2.24 7.80
N LEU A 8 44.64 -1.44 7.57
CA LEU A 8 43.34 -1.90 7.05
C LEU A 8 43.26 -1.76 5.53
N VAL A 9 43.08 -2.88 4.83
CA VAL A 9 42.75 -2.90 3.39
C VAL A 9 41.51 -2.01 3.16
N SER A 10 41.64 -0.97 2.36
CA SER A 10 40.50 -0.13 1.97
C SER A 10 39.43 -0.96 1.29
N HIS A 11 38.18 -0.68 1.63
CA HIS A 11 37.01 -1.35 1.06
C HIS A 11 36.47 -0.64 -0.20
N LEU A 12 37.19 0.37 -0.70
CA LEU A 12 36.85 1.18 -1.88
C LEU A 12 37.68 0.73 -3.08
N PHE A 13 37.00 0.26 -4.12
CA PHE A 13 37.59 -0.24 -5.37
C PHE A 13 37.06 0.54 -6.58
N LEU A 14 37.82 0.67 -7.67
CA LEU A 14 37.28 1.19 -8.92
C LEU A 14 36.74 0.05 -9.80
N ALA A 15 35.54 0.23 -10.32
CA ALA A 15 34.97 -0.61 -11.38
C ALA A 15 34.76 0.20 -12.65
N LYS A 16 35.05 -0.41 -13.80
CA LYS A 16 34.88 0.18 -15.12
C LYS A 16 33.40 0.20 -15.52
N ARG A 17 32.92 1.34 -16.01
CA ARG A 17 31.56 1.47 -16.56
C ARG A 17 31.51 1.12 -18.04
N GLU A 18 30.42 0.49 -18.44
CA GLU A 18 30.05 0.30 -19.83
C GLU A 18 29.53 1.62 -20.42
N ASN A 19 30.07 2.04 -21.57
CA ASN A 19 29.55 3.14 -22.39
C ASN A 19 29.33 4.50 -21.69
N ASN A 20 30.23 4.91 -20.78
CA ASN A 20 30.18 6.24 -20.16
C ASN A 20 31.48 7.04 -20.41
N PRO A 21 31.55 7.87 -21.46
CA PRO A 21 32.76 8.62 -21.80
C PRO A 21 33.09 9.75 -20.81
N ASN A 22 32.12 10.21 -20.02
CA ASN A 22 32.30 11.34 -19.08
C ASN A 22 32.71 10.89 -17.67
N ARG A 23 32.39 9.64 -17.28
CA ARG A 23 32.78 9.04 -16.01
C ARG A 23 33.04 7.55 -16.24
N ALA A 24 34.27 7.22 -16.61
CA ALA A 24 34.67 5.86 -17.00
C ALA A 24 34.62 4.85 -15.82
N HIS A 25 34.60 5.34 -14.57
CA HIS A 25 34.65 4.51 -13.37
C HIS A 25 33.56 4.82 -12.36
N ILE A 26 33.29 3.84 -11.50
CA ILE A 26 32.47 3.96 -10.30
C ILE A 26 33.25 3.38 -9.12
N ILE A 27 33.10 4.00 -7.94
CA ILE A 27 33.61 3.41 -6.71
C ILE A 27 32.65 2.30 -6.28
N VAL A 28 33.21 1.13 -6.01
CA VAL A 28 32.52 -0.02 -5.41
C VAL A 28 32.99 -0.15 -3.98
N ASN A 29 32.07 0.09 -3.03
CA ASN A 29 32.32 -0.17 -1.63
C ASN A 29 31.85 -1.58 -1.25
N THR A 30 32.81 -2.47 -0.95
CA THR A 30 32.56 -3.87 -0.59
C THR A 30 31.88 -4.05 0.79
N ARG A 31 31.66 -2.95 1.53
CA ARG A 31 30.92 -2.87 2.81
C ARG A 31 29.56 -2.18 2.69
N GLN A 32 29.07 -1.91 1.48
CA GLN A 32 27.82 -1.17 1.29
C GLN A 32 26.61 -2.08 1.06
N ALA A 33 26.81 -3.35 0.68
CA ALA A 33 25.72 -4.25 0.28
C ALA A 33 24.83 -3.69 -0.84
N LYS A 34 25.46 -3.02 -1.82
CA LYS A 34 24.78 -2.44 -2.99
C LYS A 34 25.27 -3.03 -4.30
N HIS A 35 26.47 -2.63 -4.74
CA HIS A 35 27.09 -3.11 -5.97
C HIS A 35 27.88 -4.42 -5.80
N PHE A 36 28.05 -4.87 -4.55
CA PHE A 36 28.83 -6.05 -4.19
C PHE A 36 28.10 -6.86 -3.10
N PRO A 37 28.07 -8.21 -3.18
CA PRO A 37 27.58 -9.08 -2.11
C PRO A 37 28.39 -8.91 -0.82
N SER A 38 27.82 -8.23 0.17
CA SER A 38 28.51 -7.84 1.40
C SER A 38 27.98 -8.58 2.62
N ASP A 39 28.85 -8.74 3.61
CA ASP A 39 28.46 -9.13 4.97
C ASP A 39 27.49 -8.08 5.57
N PRO A 40 26.25 -8.44 5.91
CA PRO A 40 25.24 -7.49 6.38
C PRO A 40 25.56 -6.90 7.75
N VAL A 41 26.22 -7.65 8.64
CA VAL A 41 26.60 -7.17 9.97
C VAL A 41 27.63 -6.06 9.83
N LYS A 42 28.69 -6.32 9.07
CA LYS A 42 29.78 -5.35 8.85
C LYS A 42 29.33 -4.13 8.05
N SER A 43 28.36 -4.32 7.14
CA SER A 43 27.75 -3.19 6.40
C SER A 43 26.97 -2.27 7.33
N LEU A 44 26.15 -2.84 8.22
CA LEU A 44 25.38 -2.06 9.19
C LEU A 44 26.29 -1.37 10.23
N GLU A 45 27.35 -2.03 10.72
CA GLU A 45 28.34 -1.41 11.61
C GLU A 45 29.03 -0.19 10.98
N ASN A 46 29.32 -0.26 9.67
CA ASN A 46 29.88 0.85 8.92
C ASN A 46 28.88 2.02 8.86
N PHE A 47 27.60 1.74 8.61
CA PHE A 47 26.56 2.77 8.55
C PHE A 47 26.27 3.36 9.94
N GLU A 48 26.26 2.55 10.99
CA GLU A 48 26.11 2.98 12.39
C GLU A 48 27.28 3.91 12.81
N THR A 49 28.47 3.69 12.26
CA THR A 49 29.62 4.59 12.49
C THR A 49 29.41 5.95 11.85
N LEU A 50 28.88 6.01 10.62
CA LEU A 50 28.48 7.28 10.01
C LEU A 50 27.34 7.95 10.80
N ALA A 51 26.33 7.19 11.19
CA ALA A 51 25.19 7.68 11.95
C ALA A 51 25.61 8.33 13.28
N ARG A 52 26.49 7.66 14.05
CA ARG A 52 27.07 8.23 15.27
C ARG A 52 27.81 9.54 14.99
N LYS A 53 28.59 9.61 13.91
CA LYS A 53 29.31 10.84 13.53
C LYS A 53 28.36 11.98 13.14
N ALA A 54 27.28 11.66 12.41
CA ALA A 54 26.26 12.63 12.01
C ALA A 54 25.45 13.18 13.19
N ALA A 55 25.21 12.36 14.22
CA ALA A 55 24.38 12.71 15.38
C ALA A 55 25.17 13.31 16.58
N GLN A 56 26.49 13.42 16.49
CA GLN A 56 27.37 13.99 17.53
C GLN A 56 27.08 15.47 17.85
N ASP A 57 27.72 15.99 18.91
CA ASP A 57 27.71 17.40 19.29
C ASP A 57 26.31 17.97 19.56
N GLY A 58 25.41 17.15 20.11
CA GLY A 58 24.03 17.53 20.40
C GLY A 58 23.13 17.64 19.16
N ARG A 59 23.58 17.16 17.99
CA ARG A 59 22.75 17.11 16.78
C ARG A 59 21.60 16.10 16.90
N ALA A 60 21.78 15.00 17.62
CA ALA A 60 20.77 13.94 17.81
C ALA A 60 19.42 14.46 18.35
N GLU A 61 19.45 15.50 19.19
CA GLU A 61 18.29 16.05 19.92
C GLU A 61 17.49 17.09 19.11
N LYS A 62 17.95 17.44 17.90
CA LYS A 62 17.32 18.49 17.09
C LYS A 62 16.30 17.89 16.12
N PRO A 63 15.17 18.58 15.84
CA PRO A 63 14.28 18.22 14.75
C PRO A 63 15.04 18.14 13.44
N THR A 64 15.05 16.96 12.83
CA THR A 64 15.95 16.61 11.73
C THR A 64 15.17 16.06 10.54
N VAL A 65 15.52 16.51 9.34
CA VAL A 65 15.13 15.84 8.10
C VAL A 65 16.36 15.13 7.54
N VAL A 66 16.30 13.80 7.40
CA VAL A 66 17.32 13.01 6.70
C VAL A 66 16.83 12.76 5.28
N ILE A 67 17.62 13.19 4.29
CA ILE A 67 17.35 12.96 2.87
C ILE A 67 18.44 12.06 2.31
N ALA A 68 18.08 10.85 1.90
CA ALA A 68 19.04 9.91 1.32
C ALA A 68 18.89 9.79 -0.19
N PHE A 69 20.02 9.86 -0.91
CA PHE A 69 20.00 9.77 -2.37
C PHE A 69 19.76 8.33 -2.84
N ALA A 70 18.75 8.16 -3.68
CA ALA A 70 18.60 6.94 -4.46
C ALA A 70 19.68 6.88 -5.56
N GLU A 71 20.22 5.71 -5.87
CA GLU A 71 19.80 4.39 -5.37
C GLU A 71 20.64 3.89 -4.19
N THR A 72 21.86 4.40 -4.06
CA THR A 72 22.98 3.78 -3.32
C THR A 72 22.99 4.07 -1.83
N ALA A 73 22.36 5.17 -1.41
CA ALA A 73 22.35 5.61 -0.02
C ALA A 73 21.06 5.34 0.74
N THR A 74 20.06 4.68 0.16
CA THR A 74 18.75 4.47 0.82
C THR A 74 18.89 3.70 2.15
N ALA A 75 19.73 2.66 2.20
CA ALA A 75 20.00 1.92 3.43
C ALA A 75 20.88 2.68 4.43
N ILE A 76 21.85 3.45 3.93
CA ILE A 76 22.72 4.30 4.75
C ILE A 76 21.86 5.35 5.45
N GLY A 77 20.97 6.00 4.70
CA GLY A 77 20.02 6.98 5.16
C GLY A 77 19.10 6.46 6.25
N ALA A 78 18.56 5.24 6.10
CA ALA A 78 17.73 4.62 7.12
C ALA A 78 18.48 4.45 8.46
N VAL A 79 19.74 4.01 8.42
CA VAL A 79 20.56 3.87 9.63
C VAL A 79 20.94 5.24 10.22
N VAL A 80 21.30 6.22 9.38
CA VAL A 80 21.59 7.59 9.82
C VAL A 80 20.38 8.24 10.47
N ALA A 81 19.19 8.07 9.90
CA ALA A 81 17.94 8.60 10.45
C ALA A 81 17.62 8.02 11.84
N GLY A 82 17.98 6.75 12.10
CA GLY A 82 17.79 6.12 13.41
C GLY A 82 18.67 6.67 14.53
N ALA A 83 19.57 7.61 14.25
CA ALA A 83 20.40 8.26 15.27
C ALA A 83 19.83 9.59 15.80
N PHE A 84 18.63 9.99 15.36
CA PHE A 84 17.98 11.26 15.72
C PHE A 84 16.60 11.01 16.34
N HIS A 85 16.23 11.76 17.40
CA HIS A 85 15.00 11.54 18.17
C HIS A 85 13.70 12.02 17.49
N ASP A 86 13.74 13.17 16.80
CA ASP A 86 12.62 13.70 16.04
C ASP A 86 13.03 13.81 14.57
N CYS A 87 12.98 12.67 13.88
CA CYS A 87 13.53 12.52 12.55
C CYS A 87 12.47 12.17 11.51
N PHE A 88 12.35 13.03 10.51
CA PHE A 88 11.68 12.71 9.26
C PHE A 88 12.69 12.17 8.26
N PHE A 89 12.49 10.94 7.81
CA PHE A 89 13.34 10.26 6.84
C PHE A 89 12.65 10.20 5.48
N VAL A 90 13.34 10.66 4.46
CA VAL A 90 12.86 10.59 3.07
C VAL A 90 14.00 10.19 2.14
N THR A 91 13.70 9.36 1.14
CA THR A 91 14.66 9.07 0.07
C THR A 91 14.29 9.86 -1.18
N THR A 92 15.28 10.34 -1.92
CA THR A 92 15.03 10.67 -3.32
C THR A 92 14.65 9.37 -4.04
N THR A 93 14.02 9.48 -5.20
CA THR A 93 13.67 8.31 -6.00
C THR A 93 13.69 8.65 -7.47
N ARG A 94 13.97 7.64 -8.28
CA ARG A 94 13.77 7.66 -9.73
C ARG A 94 12.52 6.90 -10.15
N GLU A 95 11.76 6.36 -9.20
CA GLU A 95 10.43 5.81 -9.46
C GLU A 95 9.41 6.92 -9.65
N LYS A 96 8.36 6.61 -10.42
CA LYS A 96 7.22 7.50 -10.54
C LYS A 96 6.52 7.56 -9.18
N LEU A 97 6.51 8.75 -8.57
CA LEU A 97 5.69 9.00 -7.39
C LEU A 97 4.20 9.00 -7.78
N PRO A 98 3.29 8.66 -6.85
CA PRO A 98 1.87 8.75 -7.12
C PRO A 98 1.46 10.15 -7.58
N ASP A 99 0.49 10.26 -8.49
CA ASP A 99 0.09 11.54 -9.09
C ASP A 99 -0.44 12.57 -8.06
N TRP A 100 -0.79 12.12 -6.85
CA TRP A 100 -1.22 12.96 -5.74
C TRP A 100 -0.07 13.51 -4.88
N ALA A 101 1.15 12.97 -5.01
CA ALA A 101 2.28 13.35 -4.19
C ALA A 101 2.91 14.67 -4.68
N THR A 102 3.13 15.61 -3.77
CA THR A 102 3.92 16.81 -4.05
C THR A 102 5.40 16.45 -4.05
N ALA A 103 6.11 16.78 -5.12
CA ALA A 103 7.52 16.46 -5.26
C ALA A 103 8.34 17.63 -5.80
N ILE A 104 9.53 17.82 -5.23
CA ILE A 104 10.59 18.62 -5.84
C ILE A 104 11.27 17.76 -6.89
N THR A 105 11.61 18.38 -8.02
CA THR A 105 12.32 17.71 -9.10
C THR A 105 13.66 18.37 -9.38
N PHE A 106 14.70 17.56 -9.59
CA PHE A 106 16.04 18.07 -9.91
C PHE A 106 16.81 17.08 -10.79
N GLU A 107 17.80 17.59 -11.53
CA GLU A 107 18.56 16.82 -12.51
C GLU A 107 19.99 16.52 -12.04
N GLU A 108 20.41 15.27 -12.24
CA GLU A 108 21.80 14.83 -12.06
C GLU A 108 22.62 15.20 -13.31
N SER A 109 23.77 15.88 -13.13
CA SER A 109 24.51 16.51 -14.25
C SER A 109 25.12 15.56 -15.29
N HIS A 110 25.10 14.23 -15.10
CA HIS A 110 26.00 13.31 -15.81
C HIS A 110 25.36 12.00 -16.34
N SER A 111 24.05 11.97 -16.60
CA SER A 111 23.41 10.82 -17.27
C SER A 111 22.38 11.27 -18.31
N HIS A 112 22.40 10.66 -19.50
CA HIS A 112 21.61 11.05 -20.69
C HIS A 112 20.07 10.97 -20.55
N ALA A 113 19.51 10.59 -19.40
CA ALA A 113 18.13 10.89 -18.98
C ALA A 113 17.88 10.51 -17.49
N LYS A 114 16.95 11.24 -16.84
CA LYS A 114 16.04 10.89 -15.72
C LYS A 114 16.22 11.71 -14.42
N GLN A 115 15.38 12.74 -14.34
CA GLN A 115 14.97 13.54 -13.18
C GLN A 115 14.87 12.72 -11.88
N HIS A 116 15.43 13.23 -10.77
CA HIS A 116 15.16 12.73 -9.42
C HIS A 116 13.92 13.41 -8.87
N TYR A 117 13.15 12.66 -8.09
CA TYR A 117 12.00 13.15 -7.33
C TYR A 117 12.32 13.10 -5.83
N LEU A 118 11.95 14.15 -5.10
CA LEU A 118 11.91 14.17 -3.65
C LEU A 118 10.49 14.52 -3.21
N CYS A 119 9.80 13.59 -2.54
CA CYS A 119 8.48 13.88 -1.98
C CYS A 119 8.60 14.85 -0.80
N VAL A 120 7.84 15.96 -0.86
CA VAL A 120 7.79 17.01 0.18
C VAL A 120 6.36 17.25 0.66
N ARG A 121 5.55 16.19 0.71
CA ARG A 121 4.11 16.28 1.02
C ARG A 121 3.78 16.96 2.36
N ASP A 122 4.70 16.95 3.31
CA ASP A 122 4.55 17.59 4.62
C ASP A 122 5.49 18.78 4.71
N GLU A 123 5.09 19.89 4.07
CA GLU A 123 5.89 21.12 4.04
C GLU A 123 6.18 21.66 5.45
N ASP A 124 5.28 21.42 6.42
CA ASP A 124 5.44 21.89 7.80
C ASP A 124 6.58 21.18 8.51
N ILE A 125 6.82 19.90 8.22
CA ILE A 125 8.02 19.19 8.72
C ILE A 125 9.29 19.85 8.18
N PHE A 126 9.37 20.14 6.88
CA PHE A 126 10.55 20.79 6.28
C PHE A 126 10.76 22.21 6.83
N ARG A 127 9.68 22.98 7.05
CA ARG A 127 9.74 24.32 7.63
C ARG A 127 10.13 24.35 9.10
N ARG A 128 9.87 23.27 9.85
CA ARG A 128 10.24 23.17 11.28
C ARG A 128 11.59 22.50 11.51
N ALA A 129 12.19 21.93 10.49
CA ALA A 129 13.49 21.27 10.60
C ALA A 129 14.56 22.26 11.09
N ALA A 130 15.18 21.96 12.22
CA ALA A 130 16.33 22.71 12.71
C ALA A 130 17.60 22.36 11.91
N GLN A 131 17.61 21.17 11.29
CA GLN A 131 18.68 20.72 10.43
C GLN A 131 18.22 19.71 9.37
N VAL A 132 18.96 19.68 8.27
CA VAL A 132 18.85 18.69 7.20
C VAL A 132 20.16 17.92 7.08
N VAL A 133 20.08 16.59 7.02
CA VAL A 133 21.24 15.73 6.75
C VAL A 133 21.02 15.04 5.41
N LEU A 134 21.81 15.46 4.41
CA LEU A 134 21.88 14.82 3.11
C LEU A 134 22.80 13.61 3.20
N VAL A 135 22.34 12.44 2.79
CA VAL A 135 23.09 11.19 2.89
C VAL A 135 23.31 10.63 1.50
N ASP A 136 24.58 10.44 1.15
CA ASP A 136 25.01 9.74 -0.06
C ASP A 136 26.05 8.66 0.29
N ASP A 137 26.33 7.73 -0.61
CA ASP A 137 27.41 6.76 -0.38
C ASP A 137 28.78 7.40 -0.63
N GLU A 138 28.86 8.22 -1.67
CA GLU A 138 30.09 8.90 -2.10
C GLU A 138 29.81 10.32 -2.59
N TYR A 139 30.62 11.30 -2.14
CA TYR A 139 30.68 12.62 -2.75
C TYR A 139 31.96 12.84 -3.56
N THR A 140 31.85 12.90 -4.89
CA THR A 140 32.96 13.26 -5.79
C THR A 140 33.06 14.76 -6.02
N THR A 141 32.02 15.36 -6.61
CA THR A 141 31.97 16.80 -6.93
C THR A 141 31.00 17.57 -6.04
N GLY A 142 30.15 16.86 -5.28
CA GLY A 142 29.06 17.43 -4.48
C GLY A 142 27.90 18.03 -5.28
N SER A 143 27.96 18.03 -6.61
CA SER A 143 27.06 18.81 -7.48
C SER A 143 25.58 18.44 -7.31
N THR A 144 25.25 17.15 -7.20
CA THR A 144 23.87 16.68 -7.04
C THR A 144 23.28 17.15 -5.70
N ALA A 145 24.05 17.06 -4.62
CA ALA A 145 23.63 17.54 -3.30
C ALA A 145 23.41 19.05 -3.29
N LEU A 146 24.33 19.83 -3.88
CA LEU A 146 24.18 21.28 -3.99
C LEU A 146 22.98 21.71 -4.84
N LYS A 147 22.66 20.99 -5.92
CA LYS A 147 21.43 21.22 -6.70
C LYS A 147 20.18 20.94 -5.89
N LEU A 148 20.16 19.87 -5.10
CA LEU A 148 19.03 19.59 -4.20
C LEU A 148 18.88 20.68 -3.15
N ILE A 149 19.97 21.14 -2.53
CA ILE A 149 19.93 22.25 -1.56
C ILE A 149 19.30 23.49 -2.19
N LYS A 150 19.71 23.83 -3.41
CA LYS A 150 19.11 24.95 -4.16
C LYS A 150 17.61 24.72 -4.44
N ALA A 151 17.21 23.48 -4.73
CA ALA A 151 15.81 23.15 -4.97
C ALA A 151 14.95 23.16 -3.69
N LEU A 152 15.59 23.00 -2.52
CA LEU A 152 14.97 23.12 -1.19
C LEU A 152 14.88 24.59 -0.70
N ASP A 153 15.42 25.54 -1.46
CA ASP A 153 15.35 26.95 -1.10
C ASP A 153 13.89 27.41 -0.98
N GLY A 154 13.59 28.14 0.10
CA GLY A 154 12.23 28.53 0.48
C GLY A 154 11.36 27.44 1.13
N CYS A 155 11.82 26.17 1.19
CA CYS A 155 11.13 25.09 1.91
C CYS A 155 11.62 24.93 3.36
N LEU A 156 12.84 25.36 3.64
CA LEU A 156 13.51 25.20 4.95
C LEU A 156 13.39 26.47 5.81
N ALA A 157 13.53 26.32 7.13
CA ALA A 157 13.66 27.46 8.04
C ALA A 157 14.93 28.29 7.74
N PRO A 158 14.93 29.62 7.95
CA PRO A 158 16.09 30.47 7.70
C PRO A 158 17.37 30.03 8.43
N ASP A 159 17.25 29.51 9.65
CA ASP A 159 18.38 29.05 10.48
C ASP A 159 18.66 27.54 10.36
N CYS A 160 18.03 26.86 9.39
CA CYS A 160 18.20 25.43 9.19
C CYS A 160 19.64 25.10 8.77
N ARG A 161 20.33 24.27 9.55
CA ARG A 161 21.70 23.83 9.24
C ARG A 161 21.70 22.63 8.30
N ILE A 162 22.58 22.62 7.31
CA ILE A 162 22.68 21.53 6.35
C ILE A 162 23.99 20.76 6.54
N TYR A 163 23.88 19.44 6.60
CA TYR A 163 25.00 18.51 6.68
C TYR A 163 25.03 17.59 5.44
N ALA A 164 26.22 17.26 4.97
CA ALA A 164 26.43 16.30 3.89
C ALA A 164 27.19 15.08 4.44
N ALA A 165 26.46 13.99 4.71
CA ALA A 165 26.97 12.77 5.29
C ALA A 165 27.28 11.72 4.22
N SER A 166 28.47 11.10 4.26
CA SER A 166 28.84 10.05 3.31
C SER A 166 29.82 9.02 3.86
N LEU A 167 29.86 7.83 3.24
CA LEU A 167 30.90 6.84 3.56
C LEU A 167 32.26 7.31 3.03
N ALA A 168 32.29 7.88 1.83
CA ALA A 168 33.49 8.45 1.23
C ALA A 168 33.24 9.83 0.61
N ALA A 169 34.25 10.69 0.58
CA ALA A 169 34.20 11.97 -0.12
C ALA A 169 35.59 12.38 -0.61
N SER A 170 35.64 13.13 -1.71
CA SER A 170 36.87 13.76 -2.20
C SER A 170 37.17 15.05 -1.45
N ALA A 171 38.45 15.43 -1.35
CA ALA A 171 38.85 16.72 -0.79
C ALA A 171 38.14 17.91 -1.48
N GLU A 172 37.98 17.86 -2.81
CA GLU A 172 37.28 18.88 -3.60
C GLU A 172 35.81 19.03 -3.15
N SER A 173 35.08 17.93 -3.00
CA SER A 173 33.68 17.98 -2.56
C SER A 173 33.53 18.54 -1.15
N LEU A 174 34.46 18.18 -0.25
CA LEU A 174 34.48 18.68 1.12
C LEU A 174 34.70 20.19 1.18
N GLU A 175 35.58 20.73 0.35
CA GLU A 175 35.81 22.17 0.22
C GLU A 175 34.58 22.88 -0.35
N ARG A 176 34.03 22.37 -1.45
CA ARG A 176 32.81 22.91 -2.06
C ARG A 176 31.62 22.97 -1.11
N PHE A 177 31.45 21.95 -0.25
CA PHE A 177 30.40 21.99 0.76
C PHE A 177 30.63 23.09 1.78
N ARG A 178 31.86 23.27 2.27
CA ARG A 178 32.19 24.34 3.22
C ARG A 178 31.94 25.73 2.62
N ASP A 179 32.33 25.93 1.37
CA ASP A 179 32.10 27.19 0.63
C ASP A 179 30.59 27.48 0.46
N ALA A 180 29.78 26.44 0.33
CA ALA A 180 28.33 26.54 0.26
C ALA A 180 27.62 26.62 1.63
N GLY A 181 28.37 26.70 2.74
CA GLY A 181 27.80 26.71 4.09
C GLY A 181 27.25 25.36 4.58
N VAL A 182 27.60 24.27 3.90
CA VAL A 182 27.21 22.89 4.23
C VAL A 182 28.32 22.24 5.06
N THR A 183 27.95 21.57 6.15
CA THR A 183 28.93 20.89 7.01
C THR A 183 29.12 19.43 6.56
N PRO A 184 30.29 19.04 6.02
CA PRO A 184 30.51 17.66 5.60
C PRO A 184 30.78 16.72 6.78
N VAL A 185 30.26 15.50 6.71
CA VAL A 185 30.40 14.42 7.71
C VAL A 185 30.76 13.12 7.00
N THR A 186 32.06 12.82 6.86
CA THR A 186 32.53 11.68 6.05
C THR A 186 33.39 10.69 6.84
N LEU A 187 33.33 9.39 6.54
CA LEU A 187 34.19 8.38 7.19
C LEU A 187 35.58 8.24 6.54
N ALA A 188 35.64 8.21 5.21
CA ALA A 188 36.87 7.99 4.45
C ALA A 188 37.10 9.03 3.34
N ASP A 189 38.37 9.25 2.98
CA ASP A 189 38.74 10.00 1.78
C ASP A 189 38.75 9.05 0.57
N THR A 190 38.21 9.50 -0.57
CA THR A 190 38.33 8.78 -1.85
C THR A 190 39.78 8.66 -2.34
N GLY A 191 40.71 9.45 -1.81
CA GLY A 191 42.15 9.26 -2.04
C GLY A 191 42.71 7.93 -1.54
N ASN A 192 41.97 7.22 -0.67
CA ASN A 192 42.36 5.92 -0.11
C ASN A 192 41.76 4.73 -0.87
N ILE A 193 41.50 4.85 -2.18
CA ILE A 193 41.08 3.70 -3.00
C ILE A 193 42.27 2.72 -3.11
N THR A 194 42.06 1.46 -2.74
CA THR A 194 43.12 0.42 -2.76
C THR A 194 43.36 -0.18 -4.11
N ASN A 195 42.39 -0.12 -5.02
CA ASN A 195 42.56 -0.72 -6.34
C ASN A 195 42.01 0.16 -7.47
N THR A 196 42.94 0.70 -8.25
CA THR A 196 42.68 1.43 -9.50
C THR A 196 42.96 0.61 -10.75
N ALA A 197 43.28 -0.69 -10.60
CA ALA A 197 43.56 -1.57 -11.71
C ALA A 197 42.30 -1.76 -12.58
N GLU A 198 42.53 -1.72 -13.88
CA GLU A 198 41.52 -2.05 -14.90
C GLU A 198 41.42 -3.56 -15.06
N PRO A 199 40.24 -4.10 -15.44
CA PRO A 199 40.14 -5.50 -15.78
C PRO A 199 40.98 -5.78 -17.03
N GLU A 200 41.89 -6.77 -16.95
CA GLU A 200 42.74 -7.18 -18.08
C GLU A 200 41.90 -7.65 -19.28
N ARG A 201 40.72 -8.22 -19.01
CA ARG A 201 39.74 -8.67 -20.00
C ARG A 201 38.33 -8.34 -19.51
N ILE A 202 37.45 -8.00 -20.44
CA ILE A 202 36.02 -7.88 -20.19
C ILE A 202 35.34 -9.20 -20.54
N SER A 203 34.54 -9.73 -19.61
CA SER A 203 33.74 -10.94 -19.80
C SER A 203 32.34 -10.59 -20.31
N PRO A 204 31.70 -11.44 -21.13
CA PRO A 204 30.29 -11.26 -21.49
C PRO A 204 29.37 -11.44 -20.28
N ASP A 205 28.12 -10.98 -20.44
CA ASP A 205 27.07 -11.19 -19.44
C ASP A 205 26.76 -12.68 -19.27
N ILE A 206 26.49 -13.07 -18.02
CA ILE A 206 25.91 -14.37 -17.72
C ILE A 206 24.46 -14.36 -18.22
N SER A 207 24.13 -15.31 -19.08
CA SER A 207 22.75 -15.58 -19.47
C SER A 207 22.03 -16.33 -18.35
N ALA A 208 20.87 -15.84 -17.93
CA ALA A 208 20.03 -16.45 -16.92
C ALA A 208 18.72 -16.94 -17.55
N ALA A 209 18.43 -18.23 -17.43
CA ALA A 209 17.15 -18.78 -17.85
C ALA A 209 16.08 -18.41 -16.81
N PRO A 210 14.91 -17.85 -17.20
CA PRO A 210 13.86 -17.51 -16.25
C PRO A 210 13.43 -18.70 -15.39
N ARG A 211 13.22 -18.47 -14.10
CA ARG A 211 12.84 -19.47 -13.11
C ARG A 211 11.70 -18.95 -12.24
N LYS A 212 10.72 -19.80 -11.92
CA LYS A 212 9.70 -19.49 -10.91
C LYS A 212 10.27 -19.62 -9.50
N PRO A 213 9.89 -18.74 -8.55
CA PRO A 213 10.33 -18.90 -7.17
C PRO A 213 9.76 -20.19 -6.56
N ASP A 214 10.56 -20.87 -5.74
CA ASP A 214 10.12 -22.07 -5.02
C ASP A 214 9.21 -21.71 -3.85
N MET A 215 9.33 -20.48 -3.34
CA MET A 215 8.48 -19.95 -2.27
C MET A 215 8.22 -18.46 -2.45
N SER A 216 7.05 -18.00 -1.97
CA SER A 216 6.67 -16.60 -1.99
C SER A 216 6.07 -16.20 -0.64
N LEU A 217 6.67 -15.22 0.01
CA LEU A 217 6.18 -14.63 1.26
C LEU A 217 5.70 -13.20 0.99
N ARG A 218 4.61 -12.79 1.64
CA ARG A 218 4.06 -11.44 1.50
C ARG A 218 3.94 -10.77 2.86
N LYS A 219 4.27 -9.48 2.91
CA LYS A 219 4.03 -8.59 4.05
C LYS A 219 3.11 -7.44 3.62
N ASN A 220 2.45 -6.84 4.59
CA ASN A 220 1.64 -5.63 4.45
C ASN A 220 2.31 -4.48 5.21
N CYS A 221 3.60 -4.22 4.92
CA CYS A 221 4.31 -3.10 5.52
C CYS A 221 3.76 -1.79 4.95
N VAL A 222 3.51 -0.84 5.84
CA VAL A 222 2.79 0.40 5.56
C VAL A 222 3.72 1.48 5.03
N LEU A 223 4.90 1.63 5.64
CA LEU A 223 5.72 2.83 5.49
C LEU A 223 6.56 2.79 4.19
N ASP A 224 6.63 3.95 3.52
CA ASP A 224 7.39 4.16 2.29
C ASP A 224 8.33 5.35 2.43
N PRO A 225 9.65 5.15 2.57
CA PRO A 225 10.57 6.26 2.71
C PRO A 225 10.63 7.15 1.45
N ARG A 226 10.17 6.68 0.27
CA ARG A 226 10.02 7.56 -0.92
C ARG A 226 8.95 8.63 -0.74
N LEU A 227 8.01 8.42 0.19
CA LEU A 227 6.93 9.35 0.52
C LEU A 227 7.25 10.20 1.76
N GLY A 228 8.39 9.95 2.40
CA GLY A 228 8.76 10.55 3.68
C GLY A 228 8.00 9.93 4.87
N VAL A 229 8.74 9.56 5.90
CA VAL A 229 8.25 8.79 7.06
C VAL A 229 8.88 9.29 8.35
N ASN A 230 8.20 9.08 9.47
CA ASN A 230 8.87 9.14 10.77
C ASN A 230 9.88 7.98 10.86
N ALA A 231 11.15 8.30 11.16
CA ALA A 231 12.25 7.35 11.13
C ALA A 231 12.04 6.19 12.11
N ASP A 232 11.70 6.48 13.36
CA ASP A 232 11.49 5.45 14.40
C ASP A 232 10.39 4.47 14.02
N SER A 233 9.27 4.98 13.49
CA SER A 233 8.16 4.16 13.02
C SER A 233 8.57 3.24 11.87
N TYR A 234 9.33 3.76 10.90
CA TYR A 234 9.83 2.99 9.77
C TYR A 234 10.79 1.89 10.22
N LEU A 235 11.77 2.24 11.06
CA LEU A 235 12.76 1.30 11.56
C LEU A 235 12.11 0.24 12.46
N ALA A 236 11.12 0.60 13.27
CA ALA A 236 10.36 -0.34 14.08
C ALA A 236 9.56 -1.33 13.22
N GLU A 237 8.88 -0.85 12.17
CA GLU A 237 8.17 -1.72 11.22
C GLU A 237 9.14 -2.67 10.52
N CYS A 238 10.27 -2.18 10.01
CA CYS A 238 11.31 -3.01 9.40
C CYS A 238 11.84 -4.08 10.36
N ARG A 239 12.19 -3.73 11.60
CA ARG A 239 12.68 -4.68 12.61
C ARG A 239 11.65 -5.79 12.89
N ARG A 240 10.39 -5.41 13.09
CA ARG A 240 9.32 -6.36 13.38
C ARG A 240 9.06 -7.29 12.20
N ALA A 241 8.96 -6.75 10.99
CA ALA A 241 8.71 -7.53 9.78
C ALA A 241 9.88 -8.48 9.46
N CYS A 242 11.13 -8.01 9.56
CA CYS A 242 12.31 -8.85 9.32
C CYS A 242 12.50 -9.90 10.43
N ALA A 243 12.15 -9.62 11.69
CA ALA A 243 12.17 -10.63 12.75
C ALA A 243 11.20 -11.79 12.46
N GLN A 244 9.96 -11.48 12.07
CA GLN A 244 8.99 -12.48 11.64
C GLN A 244 9.45 -13.26 10.41
N LEU A 245 10.08 -12.59 9.43
CA LEU A 245 10.63 -13.27 8.26
C LEU A 245 11.76 -14.22 8.64
N ALA A 246 12.63 -13.83 9.59
CA ALA A 246 13.74 -14.66 10.03
C ALA A 246 13.29 -15.95 10.75
N GLU A 247 12.08 -16.00 11.29
CA GLU A 247 11.48 -17.22 11.87
C GLU A 247 11.12 -18.25 10.78
N GLU A 248 10.77 -17.81 9.57
CA GLU A 248 10.49 -18.68 8.41
C GLU A 248 11.78 -19.34 7.86
N PHE A 249 12.95 -18.92 8.34
CA PHE A 249 14.27 -19.39 7.93
C PHE A 249 15.16 -19.74 9.15
N PRO A 250 14.88 -20.84 9.87
CA PRO A 250 15.54 -21.16 11.13
C PRO A 250 17.05 -21.46 11.01
N GLY A 251 17.53 -21.92 9.85
CA GLY A 251 18.93 -22.30 9.61
C GLY A 251 19.44 -23.43 10.52
N ASP A 252 20.57 -24.05 10.17
CA ASP A 252 21.22 -25.11 10.97
C ASP A 252 22.71 -24.84 11.22
N GLY A 253 23.17 -23.63 10.89
CA GLY A 253 24.58 -23.22 10.95
C GLY A 253 25.39 -23.61 9.70
N SER A 254 24.81 -24.30 8.73
CA SER A 254 25.44 -24.67 7.47
C SER A 254 24.95 -23.82 6.29
N GLY A 255 25.58 -23.98 5.12
CA GLY A 255 25.14 -23.34 3.88
C GLY A 255 25.38 -21.83 3.78
N THR A 256 25.25 -21.32 2.56
CA THR A 256 25.34 -19.89 2.24
C THR A 256 23.95 -19.37 1.86
N VAL A 257 23.62 -18.17 2.31
CA VAL A 257 22.41 -17.43 1.91
C VAL A 257 22.79 -16.15 1.19
N GLU A 258 22.21 -15.93 0.03
CA GLU A 258 22.26 -14.66 -0.71
C GLU A 258 20.93 -13.94 -0.55
N ILE A 259 20.95 -12.65 -0.20
CA ILE A 259 19.75 -11.81 -0.17
C ILE A 259 19.92 -10.67 -1.16
N VAL A 260 18.94 -10.52 -2.06
CA VAL A 260 18.95 -9.53 -3.13
C VAL A 260 17.81 -8.54 -2.92
N GLY A 261 18.15 -7.29 -2.59
CA GLY A 261 17.20 -6.17 -2.67
C GLY A 261 16.99 -5.72 -4.12
N THR A 262 15.78 -5.28 -4.48
CA THR A 262 15.54 -4.73 -5.81
C THR A 262 15.78 -3.23 -5.86
N GLU A 263 16.75 -2.79 -6.67
CA GLU A 263 17.04 -1.37 -6.93
C GLU A 263 17.13 -0.54 -5.63
N GLU A 264 16.25 0.43 -5.41
CA GLU A 264 16.27 1.34 -4.27
C GLU A 264 15.98 0.65 -2.92
N PHE A 265 15.45 -0.58 -2.94
CA PHE A 265 14.99 -1.31 -1.76
C PHE A 265 16.12 -2.06 -1.04
N CYS A 266 16.96 -1.32 -0.29
CA CYS A 266 18.21 -1.86 0.27
C CYS A 266 18.18 -2.14 1.79
N TYR A 267 17.41 -1.39 2.59
CA TYR A 267 17.48 -1.48 4.06
C TYR A 267 16.87 -2.78 4.66
N PRO A 268 15.63 -3.18 4.31
CA PRO A 268 15.07 -4.43 4.84
C PRO A 268 15.85 -5.71 4.46
N PRO A 269 16.41 -5.85 3.24
CA PRO A 269 17.33 -6.94 2.91
C PRO A 269 18.53 -7.03 3.85
N LEU A 270 19.18 -5.90 4.12
CA LEU A 270 20.30 -5.82 5.05
C LEU A 270 19.91 -6.25 6.46
N LEU A 271 18.76 -5.78 6.94
CA LEU A 271 18.26 -6.12 8.27
C LEU A 271 17.90 -7.61 8.39
N LEU A 272 17.25 -8.19 7.37
CA LEU A 272 17.01 -9.63 7.32
C LEU A 272 18.34 -10.41 7.30
N GLY A 273 19.30 -9.99 6.49
CA GLY A 273 20.63 -10.61 6.44
C GLY A 273 21.35 -10.60 7.79
N LYS A 274 21.26 -9.50 8.55
CA LYS A 274 21.79 -9.43 9.92
C LYS A 274 21.11 -10.43 10.85
N LEU A 275 19.79 -10.61 10.75
CA LEU A 275 19.04 -11.56 11.59
C LEU A 275 19.27 -13.02 11.22
N LEU A 276 19.66 -13.30 9.97
CA LEU A 276 20.03 -14.65 9.52
C LEU A 276 21.52 -14.96 9.75
N SER A 277 22.33 -13.94 10.01
CA SER A 277 23.75 -14.12 10.34
C SER A 277 23.90 -14.91 11.64
N GLY A 278 24.71 -15.96 11.64
CA GLY A 278 24.82 -16.94 12.74
C GLY A 278 23.85 -18.13 12.64
N LYS A 279 22.80 -18.05 11.83
CA LYS A 279 21.94 -19.21 11.49
C LYS A 279 22.46 -20.02 10.30
N TYR A 280 23.35 -19.43 9.51
CA TYR A 280 23.98 -20.01 8.31
C TYR A 280 25.49 -19.78 8.37
N ALA A 281 26.26 -20.61 7.64
CA ALA A 281 27.72 -20.49 7.61
C ALA A 281 28.17 -19.16 6.97
N ARG A 282 27.38 -18.65 6.02
CA ARG A 282 27.61 -17.35 5.38
C ARG A 282 26.30 -16.71 4.95
N VAL A 283 26.17 -15.40 5.18
CA VAL A 283 25.07 -14.58 4.66
C VAL A 283 25.66 -13.39 3.92
N VAL A 284 25.22 -13.16 2.69
CA VAL A 284 25.60 -11.99 1.88
C VAL A 284 24.37 -11.25 1.41
N VAL A 285 24.49 -9.92 1.35
CA VAL A 285 23.42 -9.03 0.87
C VAL A 285 23.97 -8.11 -0.20
N HIS A 286 23.21 -7.92 -1.27
CA HIS A 286 23.41 -6.88 -2.26
C HIS A 286 22.08 -6.49 -2.89
N CYS A 287 22.12 -5.64 -3.92
CA CYS A 287 20.92 -5.28 -4.65
C CYS A 287 21.15 -5.28 -6.15
N SER A 288 20.08 -5.46 -6.93
CA SER A 288 20.11 -5.06 -8.33
C SER A 288 20.34 -3.54 -8.44
N THR A 289 20.92 -3.10 -9.56
CA THR A 289 21.29 -1.69 -9.77
C THR A 289 21.20 -1.26 -11.22
N ARG A 290 21.05 0.04 -11.46
CA ARG A 290 21.06 0.64 -12.82
C ARG A 290 22.46 0.97 -13.32
N SER A 291 23.48 0.88 -12.48
CA SER A 291 24.87 1.22 -12.81
C SER A 291 25.53 0.11 -13.64
N PRO A 292 25.88 0.33 -14.91
CA PRO A 292 26.41 -0.71 -15.79
C PRO A 292 27.93 -0.85 -15.61
N MET A 293 28.37 -1.61 -14.62
CA MET A 293 29.78 -2.02 -14.47
C MET A 293 30.10 -3.21 -15.38
N LEU A 294 31.32 -3.28 -15.90
CA LEU A 294 31.82 -4.38 -16.73
C LEU A 294 32.46 -5.46 -15.85
N PRO A 295 32.13 -6.77 -16.04
CA PRO A 295 32.76 -7.86 -15.31
C PRO A 295 34.09 -8.30 -15.95
N ASP A 296 35.02 -8.82 -15.14
CA ASP A 296 36.28 -9.38 -15.63
C ASP A 296 36.22 -10.90 -15.95
N GLY A 297 35.23 -11.61 -15.40
CA GLY A 297 35.08 -13.05 -15.58
C GLY A 297 36.10 -13.88 -14.79
N SER A 298 36.76 -13.31 -13.79
CA SER A 298 37.70 -14.04 -12.93
C SER A 298 36.99 -15.18 -12.20
N ALA A 299 37.74 -16.25 -11.90
CA ALA A 299 37.23 -17.43 -11.20
C ALA A 299 37.04 -17.23 -9.69
N ARG A 300 37.26 -16.00 -9.18
CA ARG A 300 37.08 -15.67 -7.77
C ARG A 300 35.61 -15.82 -7.42
N ASP A 301 35.34 -16.46 -6.28
CA ASP A 301 33.99 -16.51 -5.71
C ASP A 301 33.45 -15.09 -5.56
N GLY A 302 32.31 -14.79 -6.21
CA GLY A 302 31.73 -13.45 -6.26
C GLY A 302 31.39 -12.88 -4.87
N PHE A 303 31.15 -13.75 -3.88
CA PHE A 303 30.90 -13.32 -2.51
C PHE A 303 32.18 -12.93 -1.75
N SER A 304 33.35 -13.39 -2.20
CA SER A 304 34.63 -13.20 -1.51
C SER A 304 35.18 -11.81 -1.77
N VAL A 305 35.54 -11.06 -0.72
CA VAL A 305 36.03 -9.68 -0.85
C VAL A 305 37.34 -9.68 -1.66
N PRO A 306 37.48 -8.83 -2.70
CA PRO A 306 38.71 -8.72 -3.48
C PRO A 306 39.90 -8.28 -2.62
N GLY A 307 41.07 -8.85 -2.90
CA GLY A 307 42.36 -8.43 -2.37
C GLY A 307 42.94 -7.20 -3.07
N GLU A 308 44.08 -6.73 -2.59
CA GLU A 308 44.84 -5.66 -3.27
C GLU A 308 45.25 -6.13 -4.67
N GLY A 309 44.98 -5.30 -5.69
CA GLY A 309 45.22 -5.64 -7.10
C GLY A 309 44.10 -6.45 -7.78
N GLU A 310 43.13 -7.01 -7.04
CA GLU A 310 41.99 -7.75 -7.63
C GLU A 310 40.80 -6.86 -8.01
N TYR A 311 40.25 -7.07 -9.21
CA TYR A 311 39.11 -6.30 -9.70
C TYR A 311 37.79 -6.71 -8.97
N PRO A 312 36.91 -5.76 -8.60
CA PRO A 312 35.77 -6.05 -7.74
C PRO A 312 34.62 -6.80 -8.42
N ILE A 313 34.43 -6.68 -9.74
CA ILE A 313 33.27 -7.22 -10.46
C ILE A 313 33.67 -8.44 -11.29
N VAL A 314 33.29 -9.62 -10.84
CA VAL A 314 33.65 -10.91 -11.47
C VAL A 314 32.59 -11.39 -12.46
N SER A 315 31.33 -11.07 -12.20
CA SER A 315 30.21 -11.48 -13.03
C SER A 315 29.11 -10.44 -13.08
N ARG A 316 28.36 -10.44 -14.19
CA ARG A 316 27.22 -9.56 -14.42
C ARG A 316 26.10 -10.35 -15.09
N THR A 317 24.88 -10.13 -14.63
CA THR A 317 23.66 -10.48 -15.37
C THR A 317 22.87 -9.21 -15.66
N SER A 318 22.58 -8.96 -16.94
CA SER A 318 21.69 -7.88 -17.37
C SER A 318 20.24 -8.36 -17.35
N LEU A 319 19.36 -7.59 -16.70
CA LEU A 319 17.97 -7.95 -16.43
C LEU A 319 17.02 -6.81 -16.77
N GLN A 320 15.74 -7.12 -16.89
CA GLN A 320 14.67 -6.12 -16.84
C GLN A 320 14.35 -5.76 -15.38
N SER A 321 14.02 -4.50 -15.12
CA SER A 321 13.55 -4.07 -13.79
C SER A 321 12.19 -4.69 -13.47
N VAL A 322 12.02 -5.10 -12.22
CA VAL A 322 10.71 -5.56 -11.72
C VAL A 322 9.71 -4.41 -11.58
N TYR A 323 10.16 -3.16 -11.54
CA TYR A 323 9.30 -1.96 -11.42
C TYR A 323 8.89 -1.41 -12.80
N ASP A 324 9.73 -1.58 -13.82
CA ASP A 324 9.56 -1.03 -15.17
C ASP A 324 10.28 -1.92 -16.19
N SER A 325 9.55 -2.76 -16.92
CA SER A 325 10.16 -3.73 -17.84
C SER A 325 10.91 -3.11 -19.03
N ALA A 326 10.73 -1.81 -19.30
CA ALA A 326 11.51 -1.06 -20.27
C ALA A 326 12.89 -0.62 -19.72
N ARG A 327 13.09 -0.70 -18.40
CA ARG A 327 14.33 -0.33 -17.73
C ARG A 327 15.25 -1.55 -17.58
N ARG A 328 16.53 -1.33 -17.87
CA ARG A 328 17.59 -2.30 -17.64
C ARG A 328 18.22 -2.13 -16.25
N VAL A 329 18.44 -3.24 -15.58
CA VAL A 329 19.16 -3.33 -14.31
C VAL A 329 20.19 -4.46 -14.38
N TYR A 330 21.10 -4.49 -13.42
CA TYR A 330 22.22 -5.40 -13.37
C TYR A 330 22.33 -6.05 -12.00
N LEU A 331 22.64 -7.34 -11.99
CA LEU A 331 23.00 -8.12 -10.81
C LEU A 331 24.45 -8.55 -10.92
N TYR A 332 25.22 -8.43 -9.84
CA TYR A 332 26.67 -8.64 -9.84
C TYR A 332 27.09 -9.71 -8.85
N ASN A 333 28.10 -10.49 -9.24
CA ASN A 333 28.86 -11.36 -8.36
C ASN A 333 28.03 -12.42 -7.61
N THR A 334 26.90 -12.85 -8.18
CA THR A 334 26.13 -13.97 -7.63
C THR A 334 26.90 -15.29 -7.79
N SER A 335 26.94 -16.08 -6.72
CA SER A 335 27.63 -17.37 -6.60
C SER A 335 26.68 -18.47 -6.12
N GLU A 336 27.10 -19.73 -6.30
CA GLU A 336 26.36 -20.90 -5.81
C GLU A 336 26.14 -20.84 -4.30
N CYS A 337 24.90 -21.10 -3.87
CA CYS A 337 24.53 -21.08 -2.47
C CYS A 337 23.30 -21.98 -2.19
N ALA A 338 22.99 -22.21 -0.93
CA ALA A 338 21.87 -23.07 -0.54
C ALA A 338 20.51 -22.39 -0.72
N LEU A 339 20.46 -21.06 -0.59
CA LEU A 339 19.24 -20.27 -0.66
C LEU A 339 19.52 -18.85 -1.15
N SER A 340 18.81 -18.42 -2.19
CA SER A 340 18.71 -17.02 -2.59
C SER A 340 17.33 -16.46 -2.19
N LEU A 341 17.31 -15.30 -1.54
CA LEU A 341 16.10 -14.57 -1.15
C LEU A 341 16.06 -13.23 -1.88
N ILE A 342 15.10 -13.08 -2.78
CA ILE A 342 14.84 -11.81 -3.46
C ILE A 342 13.80 -11.04 -2.63
N MET A 343 14.08 -9.77 -2.34
CA MET A 343 13.18 -8.90 -1.60
C MET A 343 12.82 -7.68 -2.45
N THR A 344 11.52 -7.45 -2.64
CA THR A 344 11.03 -6.32 -3.44
C THR A 344 9.87 -5.60 -2.77
N ASP A 345 9.85 -4.28 -2.90
CA ASP A 345 8.72 -3.43 -2.51
C ASP A 345 7.90 -2.93 -3.72
N ALA A 346 8.16 -3.48 -4.91
CA ALA A 346 7.30 -3.28 -6.06
C ALA A 346 5.87 -3.72 -5.73
N GLU A 347 4.90 -2.82 -5.85
CA GLU A 347 3.50 -3.16 -5.60
C GLU A 347 2.92 -4.10 -6.68
N LEU A 348 3.50 -4.02 -7.89
CA LEU A 348 3.19 -4.83 -9.07
C LEU A 348 4.49 -5.18 -9.78
N PRO A 349 5.23 -6.16 -9.28
CA PRO A 349 6.42 -6.61 -9.97
C PRO A 349 6.03 -7.22 -11.33
N ASP A 350 6.71 -6.83 -12.40
CA ASP A 350 6.58 -7.49 -13.69
C ASP A 350 6.98 -8.97 -13.53
N ALA A 351 6.07 -9.88 -13.90
CA ALA A 351 6.24 -11.31 -13.65
C ALA A 351 7.43 -11.89 -14.42
N ASN A 352 7.66 -11.43 -15.66
CA ASN A 352 8.77 -11.92 -16.48
C ASN A 352 10.11 -11.41 -15.95
N ALA A 353 10.18 -10.13 -15.58
CA ALA A 353 11.37 -9.55 -14.95
C ALA A 353 11.69 -10.24 -13.61
N LEU A 354 10.67 -10.58 -12.83
CA LEU A 354 10.85 -11.30 -11.56
C LEU A 354 11.36 -12.72 -11.80
N GLU A 355 10.82 -13.46 -12.78
CA GLU A 355 11.31 -14.80 -13.13
C GLU A 355 12.73 -14.76 -13.70
N GLN A 356 13.09 -13.72 -14.47
CA GLN A 356 14.47 -13.49 -14.91
C GLN A 356 15.41 -13.26 -13.72
N LEU A 357 15.01 -12.44 -12.74
CA LEU A 357 15.79 -12.20 -11.52
C LEU A 357 15.95 -13.47 -10.68
N CYS A 358 14.89 -14.28 -10.56
CA CYS A 358 14.94 -15.59 -9.90
C CYS A 358 15.84 -16.60 -10.63
N GLY A 359 15.96 -16.48 -11.96
CA GLY A 359 16.90 -17.27 -12.77
C GLY A 359 18.35 -16.78 -12.69
N ALA A 360 18.56 -15.50 -12.37
CA ALA A 360 19.87 -14.89 -12.27
C ALA A 360 20.60 -15.22 -10.96
N VAL A 361 19.85 -15.43 -9.89
CA VAL A 361 20.40 -15.90 -8.63
C VAL A 361 20.82 -17.37 -8.70
N ARG A 362 21.85 -17.76 -7.95
CA ARG A 362 22.47 -19.10 -8.03
C ARG A 362 22.21 -19.98 -6.81
N GLY A 363 21.15 -19.67 -6.06
CA GLY A 363 20.68 -20.51 -4.97
C GLY A 363 20.03 -21.81 -5.47
N GLU A 364 20.34 -22.93 -4.81
CA GLU A 364 19.61 -24.20 -5.00
C GLU A 364 18.10 -23.98 -4.83
N ARG A 365 17.72 -23.22 -3.80
CA ARG A 365 16.37 -22.69 -3.60
C ARG A 365 16.33 -21.19 -3.80
N CYS A 366 15.22 -20.70 -4.35
CA CYS A 366 14.94 -19.29 -4.60
C CYS A 366 13.60 -18.90 -3.98
N GLY A 367 13.63 -17.99 -3.01
CA GLY A 367 12.43 -17.39 -2.40
C GLY A 367 12.25 -15.94 -2.81
N VAL A 368 11.00 -15.51 -2.94
CA VAL A 368 10.66 -14.09 -3.15
C VAL A 368 9.85 -13.58 -1.96
N ILE A 369 10.27 -12.43 -1.41
CA ILE A 369 9.59 -11.74 -0.34
C ILE A 369 9.05 -10.42 -0.90
N PHE A 370 7.73 -10.33 -1.00
CA PHE A 370 7.03 -9.09 -1.34
C PHE A 370 6.82 -8.29 -0.07
N TRP A 371 7.48 -7.13 0.03
CA TRP A 371 7.37 -6.23 1.18
C TRP A 371 5.97 -5.61 1.30
N ARG A 372 5.28 -5.52 0.16
CA ARG A 372 3.91 -5.03 0.02
C ARG A 372 3.10 -6.00 -0.83
N GLY A 373 1.77 -5.94 -0.71
CA GLY A 373 0.88 -6.51 -1.72
C GLY A 373 0.41 -7.93 -1.43
N ASN A 374 0.03 -8.23 -0.18
CA ASN A 374 -0.85 -9.38 0.08
C ASN A 374 -2.33 -9.02 -0.19
N THR A 375 -2.61 -8.26 -1.25
CA THR A 375 -3.96 -7.74 -1.52
C THR A 375 -4.77 -8.72 -2.36
N VAL A 376 -6.03 -8.94 -2.00
CA VAL A 376 -6.96 -9.80 -2.74
C VAL A 376 -7.08 -9.35 -4.21
N PRO A 377 -7.06 -10.28 -5.19
CA PRO A 377 -7.36 -9.95 -6.59
C PRO A 377 -8.77 -9.38 -6.74
N THR A 378 -8.97 -8.61 -7.81
CA THR A 378 -10.26 -7.98 -8.12
C THR A 378 -10.39 -7.66 -9.60
N SER A 379 -11.63 -7.51 -10.07
CA SER A 379 -11.93 -7.04 -11.44
C SER A 379 -12.03 -5.52 -11.57
N TYR A 380 -11.97 -4.77 -10.46
CA TYR A 380 -11.82 -3.32 -10.53
C TYR A 380 -10.46 -2.93 -11.13
N SER A 381 -10.44 -1.87 -11.93
CA SER A 381 -9.18 -1.27 -12.37
C SER A 381 -8.43 -0.66 -11.19
N ARG A 382 -7.10 -0.78 -11.20
CA ARG A 382 -6.24 -0.09 -10.23
C ARG A 382 -6.29 1.43 -10.37
N GLU A 383 -6.61 1.93 -11.56
CA GLU A 383 -6.88 3.36 -11.74
C GLU A 383 -8.12 3.81 -10.98
N ASP A 384 -9.06 2.90 -10.70
CA ASP A 384 -10.29 3.20 -9.99
C ASP A 384 -10.13 3.04 -8.48
N VAL A 385 -9.58 1.92 -8.00
CA VAL A 385 -9.48 1.64 -6.56
C VAL A 385 -8.32 0.71 -6.19
N GLN A 386 -7.71 0.97 -5.03
CA GLN A 386 -6.78 0.05 -4.38
C GLN A 386 -7.48 -0.69 -3.24
N LEU A 387 -7.50 -2.02 -3.30
CA LEU A 387 -8.04 -2.84 -2.20
C LEU A 387 -6.97 -3.02 -1.12
N LEU A 388 -7.31 -2.66 0.12
CA LEU A 388 -6.49 -2.95 1.30
C LEU A 388 -7.15 -4.09 2.07
N LEU A 389 -7.12 -5.28 1.47
CA LEU A 389 -7.74 -6.51 1.99
C LEU A 389 -6.80 -7.69 1.76
N THR A 390 -6.53 -8.48 2.78
CA THR A 390 -5.61 -9.61 2.70
C THR A 390 -6.19 -10.77 1.90
N ASP A 391 -5.43 -11.32 0.95
CA ASP A 391 -5.86 -12.51 0.22
C ASP A 391 -5.84 -13.77 1.11
N ILE A 392 -7.02 -14.31 1.36
CA ILE A 392 -7.23 -15.57 2.09
C ILE A 392 -7.91 -16.64 1.21
N THR A 393 -7.85 -16.49 -0.11
CA THR A 393 -8.39 -17.46 -1.07
C THR A 393 -7.84 -18.85 -0.80
N GLY A 394 -8.72 -19.85 -0.74
CA GLY A 394 -8.36 -21.23 -0.42
C GLY A 394 -8.06 -21.53 1.06
N LYS A 395 -8.03 -20.52 1.94
CA LYS A 395 -7.72 -20.70 3.39
C LYS A 395 -8.95 -20.78 4.30
N LEU A 396 -10.11 -20.35 3.82
CA LEU A 396 -11.36 -20.37 4.57
C LEU A 396 -12.47 -21.00 3.69
N PRO A 397 -13.02 -22.17 4.05
CA PRO A 397 -14.10 -22.77 3.28
C PRO A 397 -15.37 -21.94 3.39
N ALA A 398 -16.12 -21.88 2.29
CA ALA A 398 -17.43 -21.27 2.25
C ALA A 398 -18.48 -22.19 2.89
N MET A 399 -19.48 -21.61 3.55
CA MET A 399 -20.48 -22.32 4.35
C MET A 399 -21.92 -22.02 3.88
N PRO A 400 -22.81 -23.02 3.83
CA PRO A 400 -24.23 -22.83 3.50
C PRO A 400 -24.97 -21.91 4.49
N PRO A 401 -26.08 -21.27 4.08
CA PRO A 401 -26.84 -20.34 4.92
C PRO A 401 -27.29 -20.91 6.26
N GLU A 402 -27.81 -22.15 6.29
CA GLU A 402 -28.41 -22.79 7.46
C GLU A 402 -27.37 -23.06 8.56
N GLU A 403 -26.26 -23.68 8.19
CA GLU A 403 -25.15 -23.98 9.10
C GLU A 403 -24.56 -22.68 9.66
N ARG A 404 -24.38 -21.68 8.79
CA ARG A 404 -23.84 -20.39 9.18
C ARG A 404 -24.76 -19.64 10.13
N GLU A 405 -26.07 -19.65 9.89
CA GLU A 405 -27.04 -19.00 10.76
C GLU A 405 -27.08 -19.68 12.14
N ARG A 406 -27.00 -21.02 12.21
CA ARG A 406 -26.86 -21.74 13.49
C ARG A 406 -25.63 -21.30 14.27
N LEU A 407 -24.46 -21.20 13.61
CA LEU A 407 -23.22 -20.77 14.27
C LEU A 407 -23.27 -19.30 14.73
N ILE A 408 -23.90 -18.42 13.93
CA ILE A 408 -24.06 -17.01 14.32
C ILE A 408 -24.98 -16.91 15.54
N GLN A 409 -26.09 -17.66 15.55
CA GLN A 409 -27.03 -17.66 16.66
C GLN A 409 -26.46 -18.34 17.92
N SER A 410 -25.49 -19.26 17.78
CA SER A 410 -24.75 -19.84 18.91
C SER A 410 -23.62 -18.95 19.44
N GLY A 411 -23.45 -17.74 18.91
CA GLY A 411 -22.52 -16.74 19.43
C GLY A 411 -21.24 -16.55 18.62
N ARG A 412 -21.01 -17.32 17.55
CA ARG A 412 -19.85 -17.10 16.67
C ARG A 412 -20.02 -15.81 15.87
N HIS A 413 -18.97 -15.01 15.78
CA HIS A 413 -19.06 -13.75 15.06
C HIS A 413 -19.14 -14.00 13.54
N TYR A 414 -20.07 -13.33 12.87
CA TYR A 414 -20.32 -13.55 11.43
C TYR A 414 -19.09 -13.32 10.54
N SER A 415 -18.16 -12.46 10.97
CA SER A 415 -16.96 -12.10 10.20
C SER A 415 -15.93 -13.22 10.18
N GLU A 416 -16.09 -14.25 11.01
CA GLU A 416 -15.23 -15.42 11.03
C GLU A 416 -15.67 -16.48 10.02
N LEU A 417 -16.82 -16.25 9.36
CA LEU A 417 -17.51 -17.20 8.49
C LEU A 417 -17.65 -16.63 7.08
N LEU A 418 -17.37 -17.45 6.09
CA LEU A 418 -17.52 -17.10 4.68
C LEU A 418 -18.84 -17.65 4.13
N PRO A 419 -19.77 -16.81 3.62
CA PRO A 419 -20.92 -17.31 2.86
C PRO A 419 -20.47 -18.14 1.66
N GLN A 420 -21.18 -19.23 1.39
CA GLN A 420 -21.24 -19.75 0.03
C GLN A 420 -21.87 -18.70 -0.89
N GLU A 421 -21.14 -18.32 -1.93
CA GLU A 421 -21.67 -17.57 -3.06
C GLU A 421 -22.02 -18.57 -4.16
N TYR A 422 -23.22 -18.47 -4.71
CA TYR A 422 -23.71 -19.36 -5.77
C TYR A 422 -23.69 -18.61 -7.10
N ARG A 423 -23.54 -19.37 -8.19
CA ARG A 423 -23.76 -18.84 -9.54
C ARG A 423 -25.23 -18.39 -9.66
N PRO A 424 -25.51 -17.10 -9.93
CA PRO A 424 -26.88 -16.62 -10.13
C PRO A 424 -27.61 -17.42 -11.22
N LEU A 425 -28.90 -17.72 -11.00
CA LEU A 425 -29.76 -18.31 -12.02
C LEU A 425 -30.09 -17.28 -13.12
N PRO A 426 -30.45 -17.71 -14.35
CA PRO A 426 -30.78 -16.79 -15.45
C PRO A 426 -31.90 -15.78 -15.11
N GLU A 427 -32.92 -16.21 -14.39
CA GLU A 427 -34.04 -15.37 -13.95
C GLU A 427 -33.54 -14.25 -13.05
N TYR A 428 -32.58 -14.57 -12.18
CA TYR A 428 -31.99 -13.61 -11.26
C TYR A 428 -31.08 -12.58 -11.97
N PHE A 429 -30.42 -12.97 -13.06
CA PHE A 429 -29.74 -11.99 -13.94
C PHE A 429 -30.73 -11.04 -14.62
N ALA A 430 -31.87 -11.56 -15.09
CA ALA A 430 -32.89 -10.73 -15.75
C ALA A 430 -33.49 -9.68 -14.80
N GLU A 431 -33.69 -10.02 -13.53
CA GLU A 431 -34.11 -9.08 -12.50
C GLU A 431 -33.05 -8.01 -12.23
N TYR A 432 -31.78 -8.41 -12.13
CA TYR A 432 -30.67 -7.48 -11.99
C TYR A 432 -30.61 -6.49 -13.17
N GLU A 433 -30.73 -6.98 -14.41
CA GLU A 433 -30.73 -6.13 -15.61
C GLU A 433 -31.92 -5.17 -15.63
N SER A 434 -33.11 -5.66 -15.27
CA SER A 434 -34.33 -4.85 -15.18
C SER A 434 -34.19 -3.75 -14.12
N GLY A 435 -33.69 -4.11 -12.94
CA GLY A 435 -33.42 -3.17 -11.86
C GLY A 435 -32.33 -2.17 -12.22
N LEU A 436 -31.25 -2.60 -12.87
CA LEU A 436 -30.20 -1.71 -13.36
C LEU A 436 -30.77 -0.70 -14.35
N LYS A 437 -31.53 -1.14 -15.34
CA LYS A 437 -32.14 -0.25 -16.35
C LYS A 437 -33.09 0.77 -15.72
N LEU A 438 -33.89 0.36 -14.74
CA LEU A 438 -34.84 1.25 -14.06
C LEU A 438 -34.12 2.30 -13.20
N TRP A 439 -33.04 1.91 -12.52
CA TRP A 439 -32.42 2.72 -11.48
C TRP A 439 -31.09 3.38 -11.88
N ALA A 440 -30.56 3.12 -13.08
CA ALA A 440 -29.25 3.62 -13.50
C ALA A 440 -29.17 5.15 -13.43
N LYS A 441 -30.19 5.85 -13.94
CA LYS A 441 -30.25 7.32 -13.91
C LYS A 441 -30.26 7.89 -12.49
N ALA A 442 -31.08 7.32 -11.61
CA ALA A 442 -31.18 7.75 -10.22
C ALA A 442 -29.85 7.51 -9.46
N ASN A 443 -29.20 6.37 -9.71
CA ASN A 443 -27.87 6.09 -9.17
C ASN A 443 -26.83 7.10 -9.69
N ALA A 444 -26.86 7.45 -10.97
CA ALA A 444 -25.95 8.42 -11.57
C ALA A 444 -26.17 9.84 -11.01
N ASP A 445 -27.41 10.25 -10.76
CA ASP A 445 -27.72 11.53 -10.12
C ASP A 445 -27.28 11.57 -8.66
N ALA A 446 -27.47 10.47 -7.92
CA ALA A 446 -26.97 10.35 -6.55
C ALA A 446 -25.43 10.44 -6.50
N VAL A 447 -24.74 9.77 -7.43
CA VAL A 447 -23.27 9.87 -7.57
C VAL A 447 -22.86 11.31 -7.84
N ARG A 448 -23.51 11.99 -8.78
CA ARG A 448 -23.26 13.41 -9.09
C ARG A 448 -23.36 14.27 -7.83
N THR A 449 -24.46 14.17 -7.09
CA THR A 449 -24.70 14.95 -5.87
C THR A 449 -23.60 14.73 -4.83
N VAL A 450 -23.25 13.47 -4.56
CA VAL A 450 -22.21 13.14 -3.59
C VAL A 450 -20.83 13.61 -4.08
N ALA A 451 -20.50 13.40 -5.35
CA ALA A 451 -19.21 13.79 -5.91
C ALA A 451 -19.01 15.31 -5.88
N GLU A 452 -20.04 16.09 -6.22
CA GLU A 452 -20.01 17.55 -6.14
C GLU A 452 -19.82 18.04 -4.71
N ALA A 453 -20.52 17.44 -3.74
CA ALA A 453 -20.38 17.81 -2.33
C ALA A 453 -18.97 17.52 -1.80
N ILE A 454 -18.42 16.34 -2.10
CA ILE A 454 -17.04 15.98 -1.71
C ILE A 454 -16.04 16.94 -2.35
N TRP A 455 -16.21 17.25 -3.64
CA TRP A 455 -15.32 18.16 -4.34
C TRP A 455 -15.39 19.59 -3.79
N ALA A 456 -16.59 20.09 -3.48
CA ALA A 456 -16.78 21.41 -2.88
C ALA A 456 -16.10 21.53 -1.51
N GLU A 457 -16.14 20.48 -0.68
CA GLU A 457 -15.55 20.51 0.66
C GLU A 457 -14.03 20.28 0.67
N LYS A 458 -13.54 19.36 -0.15
CA LYS A 458 -12.16 18.84 -0.05
C LYS A 458 -11.31 19.10 -1.28
N GLY A 459 -11.93 19.29 -2.44
CA GLY A 459 -11.27 19.52 -3.73
C GLY A 459 -10.20 18.46 -4.03
N ARG A 460 -9.03 18.92 -4.50
CA ARG A 460 -7.88 18.04 -4.82
C ARG A 460 -7.31 17.27 -3.63
N ARG A 461 -7.63 17.67 -2.39
CA ARG A 461 -7.16 16.99 -1.18
C ARG A 461 -8.02 15.78 -0.80
N ALA A 462 -9.14 15.56 -1.49
CA ALA A 462 -10.05 14.46 -1.20
C ALA A 462 -9.37 13.10 -1.39
N VAL A 463 -9.58 12.21 -0.43
CA VAL A 463 -9.12 10.81 -0.44
C VAL A 463 -10.34 9.94 -0.20
N LEU A 464 -10.76 9.22 -1.22
CA LEU A 464 -11.96 8.40 -1.16
C LEU A 464 -11.65 7.09 -0.43
N VAL A 465 -12.42 6.76 0.59
CA VAL A 465 -12.23 5.53 1.39
C VAL A 465 -13.54 4.75 1.43
N SER A 466 -13.69 3.83 0.49
CA SER A 466 -14.87 2.98 0.38
C SER A 466 -14.88 1.89 1.44
N LEU A 467 -16.03 1.71 2.06
CA LEU A 467 -16.30 0.63 3.00
C LEU A 467 -16.71 -0.61 2.22
N ALA A 468 -15.87 -1.63 2.26
CA ALA A 468 -16.10 -2.86 1.53
C ALA A 468 -17.37 -3.56 2.05
N ARG A 469 -18.27 -4.05 1.19
CA ARG A 469 -18.15 -4.18 -0.27
C ARG A 469 -18.98 -3.15 -1.06
N ALA A 470 -20.13 -2.75 -0.54
CA ALA A 470 -21.08 -1.91 -1.27
C ALA A 470 -20.59 -0.48 -1.53
N GLY A 471 -19.70 0.05 -0.68
CA GLY A 471 -19.05 1.33 -0.92
C GLY A 471 -18.10 1.32 -2.11
N THR A 472 -17.47 0.19 -2.43
CA THR A 472 -16.43 0.12 -3.47
C THR A 472 -16.94 0.58 -4.84
N PRO A 473 -18.04 0.05 -5.40
CA PRO A 473 -18.59 0.57 -6.65
C PRO A 473 -18.98 2.06 -6.58
N ALA A 474 -19.54 2.52 -5.45
CA ALA A 474 -19.93 3.91 -5.26
C ALA A 474 -18.72 4.86 -5.31
N GLY A 475 -17.63 4.51 -4.62
CA GLY A 475 -16.38 5.26 -4.66
C GLY A 475 -15.73 5.27 -6.04
N VAL A 476 -15.82 4.17 -6.80
CA VAL A 476 -15.36 4.13 -8.20
C VAL A 476 -16.15 5.12 -9.06
N LEU A 477 -17.47 5.11 -8.96
CA LEU A 477 -18.34 6.02 -9.73
C LEU A 477 -18.08 7.50 -9.37
N ILE A 478 -17.94 7.82 -8.07
CA ILE A 478 -17.59 9.15 -7.60
C ILE A 478 -16.23 9.60 -8.14
N LYS A 479 -15.22 8.73 -8.10
CA LYS A 479 -13.89 9.03 -8.64
C LYS A 479 -13.93 9.31 -10.14
N ARG A 480 -14.60 8.44 -10.92
CA ARG A 480 -14.72 8.60 -12.37
C ARG A 480 -15.46 9.89 -12.73
N TYR A 481 -16.52 10.22 -12.00
CA TYR A 481 -17.22 11.49 -12.13
C TYR A 481 -16.26 12.68 -11.97
N ILE A 482 -15.51 12.72 -10.85
CA ILE A 482 -14.57 13.81 -10.55
C ILE A 482 -13.46 13.89 -11.59
N ARG A 483 -12.91 12.73 -12.01
CA ARG A 483 -11.90 12.66 -13.08
C ARG A 483 -12.43 13.26 -14.38
N ARG A 484 -13.66 12.92 -14.77
CA ARG A 484 -14.25 13.38 -16.03
C ARG A 484 -14.64 14.85 -16.00
N LYS A 485 -15.16 15.37 -14.89
CA LYS A 485 -15.56 16.78 -14.76
C LYS A 485 -14.39 17.73 -14.54
N TYR A 486 -13.48 17.37 -13.62
CA TYR A 486 -12.43 18.26 -13.15
C TYR A 486 -11.04 17.92 -13.68
N GLY A 487 -10.87 16.82 -14.42
CA GLY A 487 -9.57 16.37 -14.91
C GLY A 487 -8.64 15.89 -13.79
N VAL A 488 -9.17 15.57 -12.61
CA VAL A 488 -8.40 15.17 -11.42
C VAL A 488 -8.72 13.74 -11.02
N SER A 489 -7.68 12.89 -10.95
CA SER A 489 -7.83 11.54 -10.39
C SER A 489 -7.53 11.58 -8.89
N LEU A 490 -8.54 11.33 -8.06
CA LEU A 490 -8.38 11.28 -6.60
C LEU A 490 -7.85 9.92 -6.15
N PRO A 491 -7.06 9.85 -5.06
CA PRO A 491 -6.75 8.59 -4.38
C PRO A 491 -8.05 7.91 -3.93
N HIS A 492 -8.14 6.59 -4.13
CA HIS A 492 -9.29 5.81 -3.71
C HIS A 492 -8.88 4.44 -3.19
N TYR A 493 -9.26 4.17 -1.94
CA TYR A 493 -9.01 2.93 -1.23
C TYR A 493 -10.33 2.24 -0.90
N SER A 494 -10.32 0.91 -0.87
CA SER A 494 -11.41 0.12 -0.32
C SER A 494 -10.89 -0.68 0.86
N ILE A 495 -11.54 -0.51 2.02
CA ILE A 495 -11.09 -1.08 3.30
C ILE A 495 -12.22 -1.84 3.99
N SER A 496 -11.85 -2.68 4.97
CA SER A 496 -12.84 -3.39 5.77
C SER A 496 -13.38 -2.55 6.94
N ILE A 497 -14.68 -2.69 7.18
CA ILE A 497 -15.32 -2.35 8.45
C ILE A 497 -16.29 -3.47 8.84
N ILE A 498 -16.25 -3.88 10.11
CA ILE A 498 -17.02 -5.01 10.61
C ILE A 498 -17.79 -4.55 11.85
N VAL A 499 -19.12 -4.68 11.82
CA VAL A 499 -19.99 -4.39 12.96
C VAL A 499 -19.56 -5.25 14.14
N GLY A 500 -19.29 -4.64 15.29
CA GLY A 500 -18.83 -5.32 16.51
C GLY A 500 -17.31 -5.59 16.56
N LYS A 501 -16.56 -5.33 15.48
CA LYS A 501 -15.08 -5.43 15.46
C LYS A 501 -14.38 -4.12 15.10
N GLY A 502 -15.08 -3.19 14.43
CA GLY A 502 -14.56 -1.89 14.05
C GLY A 502 -13.98 -1.83 12.64
N ILE A 503 -13.23 -0.77 12.37
CA ILE A 503 -12.53 -0.52 11.12
C ILE A 503 -11.20 -1.26 11.08
N ASP A 504 -10.75 -1.65 9.89
CA ASP A 504 -9.41 -2.20 9.70
C ASP A 504 -8.34 -1.18 10.08
N ARG A 505 -7.66 -1.45 11.20
CA ARG A 505 -6.61 -0.57 11.73
C ARG A 505 -5.43 -0.46 10.78
N ARG A 506 -4.95 -1.56 10.21
CA ARG A 506 -3.77 -1.56 9.33
C ARG A 506 -4.06 -0.82 8.03
N ALA A 507 -5.27 -0.95 7.49
CA ALA A 507 -5.68 -0.20 6.31
C ALA A 507 -5.75 1.31 6.59
N MET A 508 -6.24 1.71 7.77
CA MET A 508 -6.22 3.12 8.19
C MET A 508 -4.79 3.66 8.39
N GLU A 509 -3.91 2.89 9.04
CA GLU A 509 -2.48 3.22 9.15
C GLU A 509 -1.86 3.39 7.76
N TYR A 510 -2.19 2.52 6.80
CA TYR A 510 -1.72 2.60 5.41
C TYR A 510 -2.12 3.91 4.72
N ILE A 511 -3.38 4.32 4.89
CA ILE A 511 -3.94 5.55 4.29
C ILE A 511 -3.34 6.77 4.96
N LEU A 512 -3.32 6.83 6.29
CA LEU A 512 -2.78 7.98 7.05
C LEU A 512 -1.26 8.13 6.89
N ALA A 513 -0.55 7.03 6.66
CA ALA A 513 0.86 7.07 6.28
C ALA A 513 1.11 7.72 4.91
N ARG A 514 0.07 7.93 4.08
CA ARG A 514 0.16 8.49 2.72
C ARG A 514 -0.57 9.82 2.56
N HIS A 515 -1.66 10.01 3.30
CA HIS A 515 -2.61 11.08 3.10
C HIS A 515 -2.93 11.84 4.38
N SER A 516 -3.18 13.14 4.27
CA SER A 516 -3.75 13.94 5.36
C SER A 516 -5.11 13.40 5.74
N ALA A 517 -5.41 13.39 7.04
CA ALA A 517 -6.68 12.89 7.51
C ALA A 517 -7.87 13.78 7.17
N GLU A 518 -7.67 15.11 7.07
CA GLU A 518 -8.74 16.02 6.63
C GLU A 518 -9.24 15.71 5.21
N GLY A 519 -8.37 15.12 4.38
CA GLY A 519 -8.70 14.67 3.03
C GLY A 519 -9.61 13.44 2.99
N ILE A 520 -9.63 12.61 4.03
CA ILE A 520 -10.34 11.33 4.02
C ILE A 520 -11.85 11.53 3.97
N GLN A 521 -12.52 10.88 3.02
CA GLN A 521 -13.97 10.79 2.93
C GLN A 521 -14.39 9.32 2.88
N PHE A 522 -15.10 8.85 3.89
CA PHE A 522 -15.65 7.50 3.89
C PHE A 522 -16.86 7.41 2.98
N ILE A 523 -16.98 6.29 2.25
CA ILE A 523 -18.03 6.07 1.24
C ILE A 523 -18.68 4.71 1.47
N ASP A 524 -20.01 4.67 1.44
CA ASP A 524 -20.80 3.44 1.36
C ASP A 524 -21.87 3.56 0.27
N GLY A 525 -22.51 2.46 -0.09
CA GLY A 525 -23.60 2.47 -1.08
C GLY A 525 -24.86 3.11 -0.51
N TRP A 526 -25.35 2.59 0.61
CA TRP A 526 -26.58 3.07 1.27
C TRP A 526 -26.56 2.84 2.77
N THR A 527 -27.44 3.52 3.50
CA THR A 527 -27.67 3.27 4.92
C THR A 527 -29.16 3.10 5.23
N GLY A 528 -29.52 1.96 5.82
CA GLY A 528 -30.91 1.68 6.22
C GLY A 528 -31.22 2.05 7.67
N LYS A 529 -30.24 2.08 8.58
CA LYS A 529 -30.45 2.47 9.99
C LYS A 529 -29.20 2.96 10.71
N GLY A 530 -28.15 3.30 9.96
CA GLY A 530 -26.92 3.92 10.49
C GLY A 530 -26.00 2.99 11.26
N THR A 531 -26.12 1.68 11.08
CA THR A 531 -25.25 0.71 11.78
C THR A 531 -23.78 0.93 11.45
N ILE A 532 -23.45 1.11 10.17
CA ILE A 532 -22.08 1.34 9.71
C ILE A 532 -21.58 2.71 10.16
N ALA A 533 -22.39 3.78 10.06
CA ALA A 533 -22.05 5.10 10.57
C ALA A 533 -21.68 5.10 12.06
N ARG A 534 -22.47 4.42 12.90
CA ARG A 534 -22.14 4.26 14.32
C ARG A 534 -20.89 3.41 14.55
N THR A 535 -20.72 2.33 13.79
CA THR A 535 -19.54 1.46 13.88
C THR A 535 -18.27 2.23 13.52
N LEU A 536 -18.32 3.05 12.47
CA LEU A 536 -17.20 3.89 12.03
C LEU A 536 -16.83 4.89 13.11
N ARG A 537 -17.82 5.63 13.63
CA ARG A 537 -17.60 6.60 14.71
C ARG A 537 -16.95 5.96 15.92
N GLN A 538 -17.49 4.84 16.41
CA GLN A 538 -16.93 4.09 17.55
C GLN A 538 -15.50 3.62 17.26
N ALA A 539 -15.23 3.14 16.04
CA ALA A 539 -13.90 2.69 15.67
C ALA A 539 -12.88 3.83 15.62
N LEU A 540 -13.27 5.00 15.09
CA LEU A 540 -12.41 6.18 15.02
C LEU A 540 -12.22 6.86 16.38
N GLU A 541 -13.22 6.83 17.26
CA GLU A 541 -13.09 7.27 18.66
C GLU A 541 -12.03 6.47 19.42
N GLY A 542 -11.86 5.18 19.10
CA GLY A 542 -10.84 4.30 19.69
C GLY A 542 -9.49 4.28 18.94
N PHE A 543 -9.38 5.00 17.82
CA PHE A 543 -8.15 5.04 17.02
C PHE A 543 -7.23 6.16 17.55
N PRO A 544 -5.89 5.96 17.61
CA PRO A 544 -4.96 6.96 18.12
C PRO A 544 -4.72 8.11 17.13
N LEU A 545 -5.79 8.82 16.76
CA LEU A 545 -5.77 9.88 15.73
C LEU A 545 -4.90 11.09 16.14
N TYR A 546 -4.62 11.26 17.44
CA TYR A 546 -3.70 12.29 17.94
C TYR A 546 -2.27 12.09 17.42
N GLU A 547 -1.84 10.84 17.17
CA GLU A 547 -0.53 10.52 16.58
C GLU A 547 -0.42 11.01 15.12
N TYR A 548 -1.57 11.25 14.49
CA TYR A 548 -1.70 11.79 13.15
C TYR A 548 -2.12 13.26 13.16
N GLY A 549 -1.96 13.93 14.30
CA GLY A 549 -2.24 15.35 14.47
C GLY A 549 -3.72 15.70 14.52
N ILE A 550 -4.64 14.74 14.64
CA ILE A 550 -6.08 15.02 14.65
C ILE A 550 -6.59 15.15 16.09
N GLY A 551 -7.14 16.33 16.40
CA GLY A 551 -7.84 16.60 17.65
C GLY A 551 -9.28 16.08 17.65
N ARG A 552 -9.88 16.00 18.85
CA ARG A 552 -11.26 15.53 19.03
C ARG A 552 -12.30 16.41 18.31
N ASP A 553 -11.98 17.69 18.11
CA ASP A 553 -12.77 18.68 17.39
C ASP A 553 -12.95 18.34 15.90
N ARG A 554 -11.99 17.62 15.30
CA ARG A 554 -12.03 17.19 13.88
C ARG A 554 -12.67 15.83 13.66
N LEU A 555 -12.85 15.04 14.73
CA LEU A 555 -13.38 13.68 14.67
C LEU A 555 -14.78 13.63 14.04
N ASP A 556 -15.66 14.58 14.38
CA ASP A 556 -17.03 14.60 13.89
C ASP A 556 -17.10 14.66 12.36
N ARG A 557 -16.27 15.50 11.74
CA ARG A 557 -16.17 15.60 10.27
C ARG A 557 -15.54 14.36 9.66
N MET A 558 -14.51 13.80 10.31
CA MET A 558 -13.85 12.59 9.81
C MET A 558 -14.78 11.36 9.83
N CYS A 559 -15.73 11.31 10.77
CA CYS A 559 -16.69 10.21 10.88
C CYS A 559 -17.86 10.30 9.88
N GLU A 560 -17.95 11.34 9.06
CA GLU A 560 -19.03 11.49 8.09
C GLU A 560 -18.89 10.49 6.96
N ILE A 561 -19.92 9.68 6.76
CA ILE A 561 -20.02 8.75 5.64
C ILE A 561 -20.83 9.40 4.53
N ALA A 562 -20.27 9.39 3.33
CA ALA A 562 -20.97 9.72 2.10
C ALA A 562 -21.69 8.47 1.57
N VAL A 563 -22.98 8.56 1.28
CA VAL A 563 -23.79 7.45 0.75
C VAL A 563 -24.59 7.86 -0.46
N LEU A 564 -24.84 6.94 -1.39
CA LEU A 564 -25.70 7.26 -2.54
C LEU A 564 -27.17 7.40 -2.11
N ALA A 565 -27.64 6.53 -1.21
CA ALA A 565 -29.00 6.57 -0.67
C ALA A 565 -29.03 6.50 0.86
N ASP A 566 -29.80 7.38 1.47
CA ASP A 566 -30.06 7.43 2.91
C ASP A 566 -31.56 7.59 3.20
N PRO A 567 -32.36 6.54 3.02
CA PRO A 567 -33.77 6.57 3.40
C PRO A 567 -33.98 6.82 4.90
N ALA A 568 -32.96 6.60 5.74
CA ALA A 568 -33.10 6.74 7.18
C ALA A 568 -32.89 8.16 7.72
N GLY A 569 -32.37 9.09 6.91
CA GLY A 569 -32.09 10.49 7.29
C GLY A 569 -30.95 10.64 8.31
N ILE A 570 -29.87 9.86 8.15
CA ILE A 570 -28.75 9.74 9.08
C ILE A 570 -27.51 10.51 8.61
N CYS A 571 -27.16 10.38 7.35
CA CYS A 571 -25.97 10.94 6.73
C CYS A 571 -26.26 12.34 6.18
N ARG A 572 -25.39 13.30 6.50
CA ARG A 572 -25.42 14.64 5.88
C ARG A 572 -25.05 14.55 4.39
N LEU A 573 -24.00 13.80 4.09
CA LEU A 573 -23.52 13.59 2.72
C LEU A 573 -24.28 12.41 2.10
N CYS A 574 -25.44 12.67 1.53
CA CYS A 574 -26.17 11.66 0.77
C CYS A 574 -26.58 12.16 -0.62
N GLY A 575 -26.69 11.24 -1.58
CA GLY A 575 -27.17 11.57 -2.92
C GLY A 575 -28.69 11.77 -2.97
N THR A 576 -29.42 10.97 -2.19
CA THR A 576 -30.88 11.04 -2.06
C THR A 576 -31.35 10.47 -0.71
N HIS A 577 -32.51 10.94 -0.24
CA HIS A 577 -33.26 10.33 0.86
C HIS A 577 -34.34 9.34 0.40
N GLU A 578 -34.46 9.08 -0.91
CA GLU A 578 -35.34 8.03 -1.44
C GLU A 578 -34.78 6.63 -1.17
N ASP A 579 -35.66 5.67 -0.90
CA ASP A 579 -35.30 4.25 -0.78
C ASP A 579 -35.05 3.64 -2.18
N MET A 580 -33.84 3.90 -2.68
CA MET A 580 -33.39 3.53 -4.02
C MET A 580 -32.76 2.13 -4.06
N PHE A 581 -33.07 1.35 -5.09
CA PHE A 581 -32.33 0.13 -5.38
C PHE A 581 -30.93 0.47 -5.93
N ILE A 582 -29.90 -0.05 -5.24
CA ILE A 582 -28.52 0.00 -5.71
C ILE A 582 -28.15 -1.40 -6.21
N PRO A 583 -28.01 -1.61 -7.54
CA PRO A 583 -27.89 -2.95 -8.13
C PRO A 583 -26.75 -3.81 -7.60
N CYS A 584 -25.68 -3.21 -7.04
CA CYS A 584 -24.60 -3.94 -6.38
C CYS A 584 -25.06 -4.74 -5.13
N ALA A 585 -26.27 -4.48 -4.63
CA ALA A 585 -26.91 -5.25 -3.57
C ALA A 585 -27.29 -6.68 -3.99
N CYS A 586 -27.61 -6.89 -5.29
CA CYS A 586 -28.10 -8.15 -5.84
C CYS A 586 -26.97 -9.17 -5.99
N LEU A 587 -26.11 -9.04 -7.00
CA LEU A 587 -25.28 -10.14 -7.51
C LEU A 587 -24.00 -10.40 -6.71
N ASN A 588 -23.93 -9.96 -5.46
CA ASN A 588 -22.82 -10.21 -4.57
C ASN A 588 -21.45 -9.85 -5.17
N SER A 589 -20.49 -10.79 -5.20
CA SER A 589 -19.14 -10.58 -5.73
C SER A 589 -19.14 -10.36 -7.25
N VAL A 590 -20.09 -10.94 -7.98
CA VAL A 590 -20.22 -10.88 -9.45
C VAL A 590 -20.40 -9.45 -9.97
N VAL A 591 -20.92 -8.55 -9.14
CA VAL A 591 -21.07 -7.12 -9.48
C VAL A 591 -20.19 -6.22 -8.61
N SER A 592 -19.32 -6.81 -7.80
CA SER A 592 -18.53 -6.10 -6.79
C SER A 592 -17.08 -6.60 -6.73
N GLY A 593 -16.43 -6.72 -7.88
CA GLY A 593 -15.00 -6.95 -7.96
C GLY A 593 -14.57 -8.40 -7.75
N LEU A 594 -15.49 -9.38 -7.77
CA LEU A 594 -15.22 -10.80 -7.54
C LEU A 594 -14.56 -11.12 -6.19
N PHE A 595 -14.73 -10.26 -5.17
CA PHE A 595 -14.25 -10.56 -3.83
C PHE A 595 -15.40 -10.68 -2.82
N SER A 596 -15.15 -11.47 -1.78
CA SER A 596 -16.12 -11.77 -0.74
C SER A 596 -16.41 -10.57 0.15
N ARG A 597 -17.33 -10.77 1.11
CA ARG A 597 -17.33 -9.95 2.33
C ARG A 597 -15.97 -10.01 3.02
N THR A 598 -15.67 -9.02 3.84
CA THR A 598 -14.42 -9.02 4.62
C THR A 598 -14.50 -9.96 5.82
N VAL A 599 -13.36 -10.57 6.16
CA VAL A 599 -13.18 -11.62 7.16
C VAL A 599 -12.18 -11.15 8.21
N LEU A 600 -12.49 -11.42 9.48
CA LEU A 600 -11.57 -11.22 10.59
C LEU A 600 -11.70 -12.41 11.55
N ASN A 601 -10.67 -13.24 11.57
CA ASN A 601 -10.51 -14.43 12.41
C ASN A 601 -9.02 -14.72 12.64
N SER A 602 -8.68 -15.89 13.18
CA SER A 602 -7.30 -16.31 13.48
C SER A 602 -6.37 -16.45 12.27
N LEU A 603 -6.89 -16.40 11.04
CA LEU A 603 -6.06 -16.39 9.82
C LEU A 603 -5.39 -15.02 9.58
N ILE A 604 -5.93 -13.96 10.18
CA ILE A 604 -5.47 -12.58 9.98
C ILE A 604 -4.59 -12.19 11.15
N ARG A 605 -3.31 -11.91 10.87
CA ARG A 605 -2.38 -11.39 11.89
C ARG A 605 -2.66 -9.91 12.13
N PRO A 606 -2.29 -9.34 13.31
CA PRO A 606 -2.45 -7.91 13.58
C PRO A 606 -1.83 -6.99 12.53
N GLU A 607 -0.84 -7.48 11.81
CA GLU A 607 -0.13 -6.81 10.73
C GLU A 607 -0.83 -6.80 9.38
N ASP A 608 -1.72 -7.76 9.18
CA ASP A 608 -2.43 -7.95 7.95
C ASP A 608 -3.63 -7.01 7.89
N PHE A 609 -4.02 -6.64 6.67
CA PHE A 609 -5.38 -6.15 6.46
C PHE A 609 -6.37 -7.27 6.78
N HIS A 610 -7.60 -6.92 7.12
CA HIS A 610 -8.71 -7.86 7.17
C HIS A 610 -8.80 -8.65 5.85
N GLY A 611 -9.18 -9.92 5.95
CA GLY A 611 -9.14 -10.84 4.82
C GLY A 611 -10.31 -10.69 3.85
N ALA A 612 -10.11 -11.14 2.62
CA ALA A 612 -11.17 -11.43 1.66
C ALA A 612 -10.76 -12.61 0.77
N VAL A 613 -11.76 -13.31 0.23
CA VAL A 613 -11.58 -14.39 -0.74
C VAL A 613 -11.91 -13.86 -2.13
N TYR A 614 -11.09 -14.22 -3.11
CA TYR A 614 -11.34 -13.97 -4.53
C TYR A 614 -12.10 -15.15 -5.15
N PHE A 615 -13.20 -14.85 -5.85
CA PHE A 615 -14.05 -15.81 -6.54
C PHE A 615 -13.72 -15.83 -8.04
N GLY A 616 -12.51 -16.30 -8.36
CA GLY A 616 -12.02 -16.37 -9.73
C GLY A 616 -12.84 -17.30 -10.64
N GLU A 617 -13.58 -18.24 -10.05
CA GLU A 617 -14.49 -19.14 -10.75
C GLU A 617 -15.71 -18.44 -11.38
N PHE A 618 -16.04 -17.20 -10.97
CA PHE A 618 -17.15 -16.43 -11.53
C PHE A 618 -16.70 -15.39 -12.58
N ARG A 619 -15.46 -15.47 -13.06
CA ARG A 619 -14.89 -14.50 -14.00
C ARG A 619 -15.67 -14.40 -15.32
N ASP A 620 -16.27 -15.50 -15.76
CA ASP A 620 -17.05 -15.59 -17.00
C ASP A 620 -18.40 -14.84 -16.93
N ILE A 621 -18.90 -14.59 -15.72
CA ILE A 621 -20.17 -13.89 -15.47
C ILE A 621 -19.97 -12.56 -14.75
N ASP A 622 -18.74 -12.06 -14.63
CA ASP A 622 -18.44 -10.82 -13.92
C ASP A 622 -19.07 -9.59 -14.59
N LEU A 623 -19.99 -8.94 -13.87
CA LEU A 623 -20.72 -7.75 -14.28
C LEU A 623 -20.20 -6.48 -13.61
N THR A 624 -19.10 -6.53 -12.86
CA THR A 624 -18.55 -5.38 -12.11
C THR A 624 -18.33 -4.17 -13.01
N ASN A 625 -17.61 -4.33 -14.12
CA ASN A 625 -17.33 -3.22 -15.04
C ASN A 625 -18.55 -2.84 -15.91
N ALA A 626 -19.43 -3.80 -16.21
CA ALA A 626 -20.69 -3.55 -16.93
C ALA A 626 -21.64 -2.67 -16.10
N TYR A 627 -21.77 -2.96 -14.81
CA TYR A 627 -22.49 -2.14 -13.84
C TYR A 627 -21.96 -0.71 -13.80
N ILE A 628 -20.65 -0.54 -13.58
CA ILE A 628 -20.02 0.78 -13.51
C ILE A 628 -20.27 1.57 -14.80
N SER A 629 -20.11 0.92 -15.95
CA SER A 629 -20.31 1.55 -17.26
C SER A 629 -21.77 1.95 -17.49
N ALA A 630 -22.75 1.14 -17.07
CA ALA A 630 -24.17 1.45 -17.21
C ALA A 630 -24.57 2.70 -16.41
N ILE A 631 -24.06 2.85 -15.18
CA ILE A 631 -24.30 4.06 -14.38
C ILE A 631 -23.55 5.26 -14.98
N GLU A 632 -22.32 5.07 -15.44
CA GLU A 632 -21.50 6.12 -16.05
C GLU A 632 -22.12 6.72 -17.33
N GLN A 633 -22.84 5.90 -18.12
CA GLN A 633 -23.55 6.36 -19.31
C GLN A 633 -24.69 7.33 -19.00
N GLU A 634 -25.28 7.23 -17.81
CA GLU A 634 -26.40 8.08 -17.35
C GLU A 634 -25.93 9.35 -16.60
N MET A 635 -24.61 9.53 -16.41
CA MET A 635 -24.06 10.65 -15.66
C MET A 635 -24.22 11.99 -16.37
N THR A 636 -24.57 13.01 -15.59
CA THR A 636 -24.62 14.41 -16.05
C THR A 636 -23.66 15.27 -15.23
N TYR A 637 -22.97 16.23 -15.87
CA TYR A 637 -21.85 16.95 -15.24
C TYR A 637 -22.20 18.38 -14.78
N GLY A 638 -23.45 18.59 -14.36
CA GLY A 638 -23.92 19.86 -13.79
C GLY A 638 -23.54 20.04 -12.31
N ALA A 639 -23.82 21.22 -11.77
CA ALA A 639 -23.81 21.42 -10.31
C ALA A 639 -24.96 20.62 -9.67
N ALA A 640 -24.76 20.20 -8.43
CA ALA A 640 -25.76 19.50 -7.64
C ALA A 640 -25.67 19.95 -6.18
N GLU A 641 -26.82 20.06 -5.53
CA GLU A 641 -26.93 20.37 -4.11
C GLU A 641 -27.34 19.11 -3.34
N LEU A 642 -26.89 19.02 -2.09
CA LEU A 642 -27.33 17.96 -1.19
C LEU A 642 -28.85 18.10 -0.96
N PRO A 643 -29.58 16.97 -0.84
CA PRO A 643 -31.00 17.04 -0.52
C PRO A 643 -31.23 17.71 0.84
N GLU A 644 -32.40 18.33 1.02
CA GLU A 644 -32.81 18.85 2.32
C GLU A 644 -32.80 17.73 3.36
N ARG A 645 -32.29 18.05 4.55
CA ARG A 645 -32.07 17.05 5.60
C ARG A 645 -33.40 16.44 6.05
N ALA A 646 -33.61 15.16 5.75
CA ALA A 646 -34.78 14.44 6.22
C ALA A 646 -34.82 14.34 7.76
N SER A 647 -36.01 14.29 8.34
CA SER A 647 -36.16 13.95 9.77
C SER A 647 -35.65 12.52 9.99
N ALA A 648 -34.75 12.31 10.95
CA ALA A 648 -34.16 11.01 11.28
C ALA A 648 -35.21 10.04 11.86
N GLY A 649 -36.09 9.50 11.01
CA GLY A 649 -37.20 8.63 11.38
C GLY A 649 -36.93 7.14 11.17
N GLY A 650 -35.89 6.80 10.41
CA GLY A 650 -35.68 5.43 9.95
C GLY A 650 -35.50 4.39 11.08
N LEU A 651 -34.80 4.76 12.16
CA LEU A 651 -34.60 3.89 13.32
C LEU A 651 -35.89 3.75 14.16
N ALA A 652 -36.68 4.82 14.28
CA ALA A 652 -37.95 4.79 14.98
C ALA A 652 -38.94 3.87 14.26
N GLU A 653 -39.07 4.01 12.94
CA GLU A 653 -39.88 3.12 12.12
C GLU A 653 -39.42 1.66 12.20
N THR A 654 -38.10 1.40 12.20
CA THR A 654 -37.58 0.03 12.38
C THR A 654 -38.00 -0.58 13.72
N ARG A 655 -38.04 0.21 14.80
CA ARG A 655 -38.48 -0.24 16.13
C ARG A 655 -39.99 -0.51 16.14
N GLU A 656 -40.78 0.31 15.46
CA GLU A 656 -42.22 0.10 15.32
C GLU A 656 -42.53 -1.20 14.57
N ILE A 657 -41.83 -1.45 13.46
CA ILE A 657 -41.94 -2.72 12.71
C ILE A 657 -41.56 -3.89 13.61
N ALA A 658 -40.43 -3.81 14.32
CA ALA A 658 -40.00 -4.87 15.23
C ALA A 658 -41.07 -5.18 16.30
N ALA A 659 -41.63 -4.15 16.92
CA ALA A 659 -42.70 -4.30 17.90
C ALA A 659 -43.98 -4.89 17.30
N HIS A 660 -44.40 -4.41 16.12
CA HIS A 660 -45.62 -4.86 15.44
C HIS A 660 -45.59 -6.34 15.07
N PHE A 661 -44.42 -6.85 14.66
CA PHE A 661 -44.25 -8.25 14.24
C PHE A 661 -43.65 -9.17 15.32
N GLY A 662 -43.54 -8.68 16.56
CA GLY A 662 -43.05 -9.46 17.71
C GLY A 662 -41.58 -9.89 17.59
N VAL A 663 -40.75 -9.08 16.93
CA VAL A 663 -39.32 -9.34 16.72
C VAL A 663 -38.52 -8.70 17.86
N SER A 664 -37.96 -9.52 18.74
CA SER A 664 -37.22 -9.05 19.93
C SER A 664 -35.87 -8.40 19.61
N ASP A 665 -35.16 -8.89 18.60
CA ASP A 665 -33.89 -8.31 18.14
C ASP A 665 -34.08 -7.46 16.87
N ILE A 666 -33.94 -6.14 17.03
CA ILE A 666 -34.00 -5.17 15.92
C ILE A 666 -32.98 -5.47 14.80
N LYS A 667 -31.91 -6.25 15.05
CA LYS A 667 -30.94 -6.65 14.01
C LYS A 667 -31.57 -7.54 12.94
N LEU A 668 -32.67 -8.23 13.25
CA LEU A 668 -33.43 -9.10 12.35
C LEU A 668 -34.37 -8.32 11.42
N VAL A 669 -34.65 -7.05 11.72
CA VAL A 669 -35.41 -6.14 10.86
C VAL A 669 -34.45 -5.37 9.95
N LYS A 670 -34.66 -5.50 8.64
CA LYS A 670 -33.76 -5.07 7.57
C LYS A 670 -34.51 -4.11 6.62
N PRO A 671 -34.61 -2.82 6.99
CA PRO A 671 -35.36 -1.83 6.22
C PRO A 671 -34.58 -1.36 4.99
N GLY A 672 -35.31 -1.06 3.91
CA GLY A 672 -34.79 -0.59 2.63
C GLY A 672 -34.79 -1.68 1.56
N ILE A 673 -34.93 -1.29 0.30
CA ILE A 673 -34.92 -2.21 -0.85
C ILE A 673 -33.64 -3.06 -0.85
N GLY A 674 -32.48 -2.42 -0.73
CA GLY A 674 -31.19 -3.12 -0.76
C GLY A 674 -30.99 -4.11 0.39
N GLU A 675 -31.53 -3.82 1.57
CA GLU A 675 -31.44 -4.73 2.73
C GLU A 675 -32.47 -5.87 2.63
N ALA A 676 -33.68 -5.62 2.14
CA ALA A 676 -34.68 -6.66 1.85
C ALA A 676 -34.18 -7.63 0.77
N THR A 677 -33.56 -7.12 -0.31
CA THR A 677 -32.90 -7.95 -1.34
C THR A 677 -31.85 -8.85 -0.70
N ARG A 678 -30.98 -8.31 0.17
CA ARG A 678 -29.96 -9.12 0.88
C ARG A 678 -30.55 -10.17 1.81
N VAL A 679 -31.71 -9.93 2.41
CA VAL A 679 -32.40 -10.92 3.25
C VAL A 679 -32.82 -12.13 2.43
N LEU A 680 -33.47 -11.92 1.29
CA LEU A 680 -33.89 -12.99 0.38
C LEU A 680 -32.70 -13.81 -0.13
N LEU A 681 -31.57 -13.14 -0.40
CA LEU A 681 -30.42 -13.78 -1.05
C LEU A 681 -29.44 -14.45 -0.10
N ARG A 682 -29.32 -13.96 1.14
CA ARG A 682 -28.20 -14.32 2.02
C ARG A 682 -28.63 -14.79 3.40
N ARG A 683 -29.90 -14.70 3.77
CA ARG A 683 -30.43 -15.07 5.09
C ARG A 683 -31.60 -16.03 4.92
N ILE A 684 -32.18 -16.45 6.04
CA ILE A 684 -33.43 -17.19 6.08
C ILE A 684 -34.55 -16.16 6.29
N PRO A 685 -35.27 -15.77 5.23
CA PRO A 685 -36.35 -14.79 5.33
C PRO A 685 -37.59 -15.36 6.04
N ARG A 686 -38.20 -14.56 6.92
CA ARG A 686 -39.53 -14.82 7.52
C ARG A 686 -40.63 -14.13 6.74
N LEU A 687 -40.43 -12.86 6.39
CA LEU A 687 -41.45 -11.99 5.81
C LEU A 687 -40.80 -10.83 5.05
N ILE A 688 -41.36 -10.45 3.90
CA ILE A 688 -41.03 -9.22 3.18
C ILE A 688 -42.21 -8.25 3.29
N LEU A 689 -41.94 -7.03 3.73
CA LEU A 689 -42.89 -5.94 3.79
C LEU A 689 -42.64 -4.98 2.62
N LEU A 690 -43.68 -4.61 1.90
CA LEU A 690 -43.62 -3.63 0.82
C LEU A 690 -44.59 -2.48 1.10
N ARG A 691 -44.22 -1.25 0.73
CA ARG A 691 -45.15 -0.11 0.80
C ARG A 691 -46.31 -0.28 -0.19
N ASP A 692 -45.99 -0.76 -1.37
CA ASP A 692 -46.89 -1.00 -2.50
C ASP A 692 -46.33 -2.20 -3.26
N ALA A 693 -47.04 -3.33 -3.25
CA ALA A 693 -46.59 -4.55 -3.93
C ALA A 693 -46.72 -4.46 -5.45
N GLY A 694 -47.53 -3.54 -5.97
CA GLY A 694 -47.66 -3.26 -7.41
C GLY A 694 -46.61 -2.29 -7.95
N SER A 695 -45.80 -1.68 -7.07
CA SER A 695 -44.82 -0.69 -7.48
C SER A 695 -43.73 -1.30 -8.38
N PRO A 696 -43.41 -0.68 -9.53
CA PRO A 696 -42.29 -1.12 -10.36
C PRO A 696 -40.94 -1.01 -9.62
N LEU A 697 -40.86 -0.19 -8.57
CA LEU A 697 -39.65 0.04 -7.77
C LEU A 697 -39.25 -1.19 -6.93
N THR A 698 -40.21 -2.01 -6.52
CA THR A 698 -40.01 -3.19 -5.66
C THR A 698 -40.37 -4.51 -6.34
N LYS A 699 -40.63 -4.48 -7.65
CA LYS A 699 -41.06 -5.63 -8.43
C LYS A 699 -40.12 -6.84 -8.29
N HIS A 700 -38.80 -6.63 -8.32
CA HIS A 700 -37.81 -7.70 -8.14
C HIS A 700 -37.91 -8.38 -6.77
N LEU A 701 -38.31 -7.66 -5.71
CA LEU A 701 -38.49 -8.27 -4.39
C LEU A 701 -39.69 -9.21 -4.36
N VAL A 702 -40.76 -8.88 -5.09
CA VAL A 702 -41.95 -9.74 -5.21
C VAL A 702 -41.60 -11.03 -5.94
N GLU A 703 -40.86 -10.93 -7.05
CA GLU A 703 -40.44 -12.06 -7.87
C GLU A 703 -39.49 -12.99 -7.07
N LEU A 704 -38.45 -12.44 -6.42
CA LEU A 704 -37.54 -13.20 -5.56
C LEU A 704 -38.23 -13.86 -4.36
N ALA A 705 -39.21 -13.18 -3.75
CA ALA A 705 -39.95 -13.72 -2.63
C ALA A 705 -40.82 -14.91 -3.08
N ALA A 706 -41.47 -14.80 -4.24
CA ALA A 706 -42.26 -15.88 -4.82
C ALA A 706 -41.40 -17.12 -5.14
N GLU A 707 -40.22 -16.92 -5.75
CA GLU A 707 -39.27 -18.02 -6.02
C GLU A 707 -38.87 -18.77 -4.75
N LYS A 708 -38.66 -18.04 -3.65
CA LYS A 708 -38.23 -18.58 -2.36
C LYS A 708 -39.36 -19.03 -1.45
N GLY A 709 -40.62 -18.93 -1.89
CA GLY A 709 -41.79 -19.25 -1.07
C GLY A 709 -41.93 -18.36 0.17
N VAL A 710 -41.47 -17.12 0.10
CA VAL A 710 -41.50 -16.15 1.19
C VAL A 710 -42.74 -15.28 1.08
N GLU A 711 -43.43 -15.09 2.20
CA GLU A 711 -44.60 -14.22 2.24
C GLU A 711 -44.22 -12.75 1.98
N VAL A 712 -45.01 -12.09 1.14
CA VAL A 712 -44.96 -10.64 0.90
C VAL A 712 -46.23 -10.01 1.46
N ARG A 713 -46.09 -8.97 2.28
CA ARG A 713 -47.22 -8.19 2.83
C ARG A 713 -47.07 -6.72 2.53
N GLU A 714 -48.17 -6.08 2.17
CA GLU A 714 -48.22 -4.62 2.17
C GLU A 714 -48.22 -4.08 3.60
N TYR A 715 -47.43 -3.04 3.85
CA TYR A 715 -47.28 -2.40 5.15
C TYR A 715 -47.06 -0.89 4.95
N PRO A 716 -47.63 0.00 5.78
CA PRO A 716 -47.53 1.45 5.62
C PRO A 716 -46.15 1.99 6.00
N LEU A 717 -45.13 1.62 5.23
CA LEU A 717 -43.76 2.09 5.38
C LEU A 717 -43.68 3.59 5.02
N ARG A 718 -43.02 4.38 5.86
CA ARG A 718 -42.89 5.85 5.74
C ARG A 718 -41.58 6.25 5.07
N ASN A 719 -40.46 5.75 5.57
CA ASN A 719 -39.14 6.09 5.04
C ASN A 719 -38.66 5.10 3.96
N TYR A 720 -39.23 3.89 3.94
CA TYR A 720 -38.78 2.81 3.06
C TYR A 720 -39.87 2.35 2.09
N HIS A 721 -39.48 1.79 0.97
CA HIS A 721 -40.35 1.05 0.05
C HIS A 721 -40.42 -0.43 0.39
N ALA A 722 -39.39 -0.97 1.05
CA ALA A 722 -39.36 -2.37 1.46
C ALA A 722 -38.71 -2.58 2.83
N CYS A 723 -38.99 -3.73 3.46
CA CYS A 723 -38.31 -4.19 4.65
C CYS A 723 -38.32 -5.73 4.72
N GLY A 724 -37.16 -6.35 4.95
CA GLY A 724 -37.06 -7.79 5.22
C GLY A 724 -37.04 -8.10 6.71
N ILE A 725 -37.70 -9.18 7.12
CA ILE A 725 -37.63 -9.75 8.47
C ILE A 725 -36.98 -11.13 8.37
N ILE A 726 -35.96 -11.37 9.19
CA ILE A 726 -35.20 -12.63 9.24
C ILE A 726 -35.87 -13.61 10.22
N GLN A 727 -35.91 -14.89 9.88
CA GLN A 727 -36.42 -15.99 10.70
C GLN A 727 -35.48 -16.29 11.90
N VAL A 728 -36.05 -16.57 13.07
CA VAL A 728 -35.30 -17.04 14.25
C VAL A 728 -35.24 -18.57 14.21
N MET A 729 -34.07 -19.19 14.40
CA MET A 729 -33.95 -20.66 14.27
C MET A 729 -34.49 -21.44 15.47
N SER A 730 -34.77 -20.79 16.61
CA SER A 730 -35.47 -21.42 17.73
C SER A 730 -36.90 -21.85 17.41
N ASP A 731 -37.43 -21.34 16.28
CA ASP A 731 -38.79 -21.57 15.82
C ASP A 731 -38.87 -22.65 14.72
N VAL A 732 -37.78 -23.42 14.52
CA VAL A 732 -37.65 -24.51 13.53
C VAL A 732 -37.52 -25.86 14.22
#